data_AF-A0A812PNS0-F1
#
_entry.id   AF-A0A812PNS0-F1
#
_cell.length_a   1.000
_cell.length_b   1.000
_cell.length_c   1.000
_cell.angle_alpha   90.00
_cell.angle_beta   90.00
_cell.angle_gamma   90.00
#
_symmetry.space_group_name_H-M   'P 1'
#
loop_
_entity.id
_entity.type
_entity.pdbx_description
1 polymer ?
#
loop_
_entity_poly.entity_id
_entity_poly.type
_entity_poly.pdbx_seq_one_letter_code
_entity_poly.pdbx_strand_id
1 'polypeptide(L)'
;MSKDGVSTDKIAKWCRLTSDDVVAALAKRRRTEDTLEGVTDRQAASHTEAEEEGMESLVSRLLSDPDDLLCPILHTLMEQPVVAEDGFTYEKEAIEHALNLRPKSPKTNEPMGDKVIPNQEKVAAILDFKQKTIDEILSVASHIPSDLAQKLLQRAEDFIRPKLPDGAYQRKLAKVLQLKAGLPSEQDVAVSQLLCLLADNPQAMDVRQFLENFYTWEVWPILRSCRVHRKDDLVEVLRKAASTAPTMACAEDLDRLRASRLAAGVKAHGGGFRQNLASFWNVNKLWRFVLPRASGSVDSVTDPGMWLEGAALVLAGLHVWLRLKSPFCLPDVPEKLLAESISCLRTLSPEDFGARVCLFFGTDADVWNENSDLTGWTENYCDQDFLASLFLELSRRRSGDRAAQKELLLQALDASPTHDLARDSLLQLFLESLDIEGSVEEEHVLITLLLAKHDQVPEETLSKLTLAPDQVKELKLAPPTLLGLANQLAAADRSEQGARLAVHAATQFDAMGDQENAMLAYGRAYSMDRRNEDALHGMVGSCSRVMKMCSELQVCIENLQEKVQILQRQRLRLALPSKVWDIPPEDLRRCDTMVSGDYVESPMFHIGDSLSATLRYYPRGSQAGQRALATIALLCDDSCAVSGKIRIGSQTVVLRARVPSDRKSWDIPAADYRQVRVWIKSVRRQDSSLTHNFVM
;
A
#
# COMPACT_ATOMS: atom_id res chain seq x y z
N MET A 1 -30.03 -23.33 24.33
CA MET A 1 -30.38 -22.31 23.31
C MET A 1 -31.87 -22.00 23.18
N SER A 2 -32.77 -22.42 24.09
CA SER A 2 -34.20 -22.00 24.03
C SER A 2 -34.54 -20.78 24.90
N LYS A 3 -33.54 -20.05 25.42
CA LYS A 3 -33.79 -18.83 26.19
C LYS A 3 -33.75 -17.55 25.33
N ASP A 4 -33.17 -17.60 24.13
CA ASP A 4 -32.93 -16.42 23.29
C ASP A 4 -33.69 -16.45 21.95
N GLY A 5 -34.99 -16.70 21.94
CA GLY A 5 -35.89 -16.30 20.83
C GLY A 5 -35.51 -16.67 19.37
N VAL A 6 -34.62 -17.64 19.14
CA VAL A 6 -34.18 -18.01 17.78
C VAL A 6 -35.26 -18.86 17.11
N SER A 7 -35.68 -18.49 15.90
CA SER A 7 -36.71 -19.25 15.16
C SER A 7 -36.21 -20.65 14.78
N THR A 8 -37.12 -21.62 14.76
CA THR A 8 -36.86 -23.02 14.39
C THR A 8 -36.20 -23.15 13.01
N ASP A 9 -36.51 -22.24 12.08
CA ASP A 9 -35.93 -22.20 10.74
C ASP A 9 -34.44 -21.80 10.73
N LYS A 10 -34.02 -20.91 11.64
CA LYS A 10 -32.61 -20.54 11.78
C LYS A 10 -31.80 -21.71 12.34
N ILE A 11 -32.36 -22.44 13.30
CA ILE A 11 -31.74 -23.62 13.91
C ILE A 11 -31.65 -24.76 12.88
N ALA A 12 -32.71 -24.98 12.10
CA ALA A 12 -32.74 -25.93 10.99
C ALA A 12 -31.62 -25.65 9.98
N LYS A 13 -31.42 -24.38 9.61
CA LYS A 13 -30.36 -23.96 8.68
C LYS A 13 -28.95 -24.15 9.23
N TRP A 14 -28.71 -23.87 10.52
CA TRP A 14 -27.41 -24.08 11.15
C TRP A 14 -27.06 -25.56 11.32
N CYS A 15 -28.05 -26.38 11.65
CA CYS A 15 -27.86 -27.80 11.91
C CYS A 15 -28.06 -28.70 10.66
N ARG A 16 -28.40 -28.12 9.49
CA ARG A 16 -28.76 -28.84 8.26
C ARG A 16 -29.88 -29.88 8.46
N LEU A 17 -30.84 -29.55 9.31
CA LEU A 17 -32.04 -30.36 9.58
C LEU A 17 -33.27 -29.67 8.98
N THR A 18 -34.39 -30.38 8.86
CA THR A 18 -35.66 -29.73 8.53
C THR A 18 -36.26 -29.08 9.77
N SER A 19 -37.07 -28.01 9.60
CA SER A 19 -37.73 -27.35 10.72
C SER A 19 -38.63 -28.32 11.53
N ASP A 20 -39.22 -29.31 10.86
CA ASP A 20 -40.03 -30.35 11.48
C ASP A 20 -39.21 -31.30 12.38
N ASP A 21 -37.99 -31.65 11.95
CA ASP A 21 -37.07 -32.47 12.77
C ASP A 21 -36.62 -31.74 14.03
N VAL A 22 -36.39 -30.43 13.93
CA VAL A 22 -36.03 -29.57 15.07
C VAL A 22 -37.18 -29.49 16.07
N VAL A 23 -38.42 -29.34 15.60
CA VAL A 23 -39.61 -29.32 16.45
C VAL A 23 -39.83 -30.68 17.12
N ALA A 24 -39.66 -31.78 16.38
CA ALA A 24 -39.78 -33.14 16.92
C ALA A 24 -38.75 -33.42 18.02
N ALA A 25 -37.49 -32.98 17.84
CA ALA A 25 -36.42 -33.13 18.82
C ALA A 25 -36.69 -32.31 20.10
N LEU A 26 -37.18 -31.08 19.97
CA LEU A 26 -37.55 -30.24 21.11
C LEU A 26 -38.77 -30.77 21.86
N ALA A 27 -39.77 -31.29 21.14
CA ALA A 27 -40.95 -31.91 21.74
C ALA A 27 -40.61 -33.22 22.46
N LYS A 28 -39.64 -34.00 21.96
CA LYS A 28 -39.15 -35.21 22.62
C LYS A 28 -38.43 -34.88 23.93
N ARG A 29 -37.66 -33.81 23.96
CA ARG A 29 -36.93 -33.34 25.16
C ARG A 29 -37.88 -32.79 26.24
N ARG A 30 -38.92 -32.03 25.85
CA ARG A 30 -39.98 -31.60 26.79
C ARG A 30 -40.74 -32.77 27.39
N ARG A 31 -41.11 -33.76 26.58
CA ARG A 31 -41.80 -34.96 27.10
C ARG A 31 -40.94 -35.75 28.07
N THR A 32 -39.62 -35.81 27.88
CA THR A 32 -38.69 -36.45 28.82
C THR A 32 -38.49 -35.64 30.10
N GLU A 33 -38.52 -34.31 30.03
CA GLU A 33 -38.50 -33.43 31.22
C GLU A 33 -39.81 -33.57 32.02
N ASP A 34 -40.97 -33.54 31.35
CA ASP A 34 -42.29 -33.71 32.00
C ASP A 34 -42.51 -35.11 32.60
N THR A 35 -41.85 -36.17 32.09
CA THR A 35 -41.92 -37.52 32.67
C THR A 35 -40.91 -37.76 33.81
N LEU A 36 -39.88 -36.93 33.94
CA LEU A 36 -38.92 -36.96 35.05
C LEU A 36 -39.45 -36.20 36.27
N GLU A 37 -40.18 -35.09 36.08
CA GLU A 37 -40.76 -34.30 37.19
C GLU A 37 -41.99 -34.96 37.83
N GLY A 38 -42.76 -35.79 37.11
CA GLY A 38 -44.02 -36.36 37.62
C GLY A 38 -43.91 -37.58 38.56
N VAL A 39 -42.73 -38.18 38.73
CA VAL A 39 -42.56 -39.47 39.45
C VAL A 39 -41.83 -39.33 40.80
N THR A 40 -41.19 -38.18 41.09
CA THR A 40 -40.33 -37.99 42.29
C THR A 40 -41.03 -37.36 43.51
N ASP A 41 -42.23 -36.82 43.36
CA ASP A 41 -42.75 -35.78 44.26
C ASP A 41 -43.43 -36.20 45.57
N ARG A 42 -43.43 -37.48 45.95
CA ARG A 42 -44.14 -37.90 47.19
C ARG A 42 -43.36 -38.76 48.19
N GLN A 43 -42.14 -39.19 47.86
CA GLN A 43 -41.25 -39.91 48.79
C GLN A 43 -39.88 -39.23 48.99
N ALA A 44 -39.49 -38.28 48.11
CA ALA A 44 -38.25 -37.52 48.26
C ALA A 44 -38.32 -36.45 49.37
N ALA A 45 -39.47 -35.80 49.56
CA ALA A 45 -39.63 -34.64 50.44
C ALA A 45 -39.30 -34.88 51.93
N SER A 46 -39.48 -36.10 52.45
CA SER A 46 -39.16 -36.42 53.85
C SER A 46 -37.71 -36.86 54.07
N HIS A 47 -37.00 -37.25 53.01
CA HIS A 47 -35.56 -37.57 53.05
C HIS A 47 -34.71 -36.32 52.84
N THR A 48 -35.19 -35.36 52.04
CA THR A 48 -34.50 -34.10 51.75
C THR A 48 -34.38 -33.19 52.96
N GLU A 49 -35.41 -33.10 53.83
CA GLU A 49 -35.36 -32.21 55.01
C GLU A 49 -34.29 -32.65 56.04
N ALA A 50 -34.15 -33.95 56.29
CA ALA A 50 -33.15 -34.47 57.22
C ALA A 50 -31.71 -34.41 56.66
N GLU A 51 -31.57 -34.56 55.33
CA GLU A 51 -30.29 -34.39 54.64
C GLU A 51 -29.87 -32.91 54.55
N GLU A 52 -30.83 -31.99 54.37
CA GLU A 52 -30.62 -30.53 54.40
C GLU A 52 -30.23 -30.04 55.81
N GLU A 53 -30.92 -30.45 56.87
CA GLU A 53 -30.56 -30.10 58.26
C GLU A 53 -29.16 -30.63 58.64
N GLY A 54 -28.83 -31.85 58.23
CA GLY A 54 -27.50 -32.43 58.43
C GLY A 54 -26.40 -31.66 57.68
N MET A 55 -26.71 -31.19 56.46
CA MET A 55 -25.79 -30.43 55.62
C MET A 55 -25.58 -29.00 56.14
N GLU A 56 -26.63 -28.32 56.60
CA GLU A 56 -26.51 -27.00 57.24
C GLU A 56 -25.69 -27.05 58.52
N SER A 57 -25.92 -28.08 59.35
CA SER A 57 -25.13 -28.32 60.57
C SER A 57 -23.65 -28.54 60.27
N LEU A 58 -23.34 -29.34 59.24
CA LEU A 58 -21.97 -29.56 58.79
C LEU A 58 -21.30 -28.28 58.30
N VAL A 59 -21.98 -27.50 57.45
CA VAL A 59 -21.47 -26.22 56.92
C VAL A 59 -21.22 -25.23 58.06
N SER A 60 -22.15 -25.12 59.00
CA SER A 60 -22.02 -24.26 60.18
C SER A 60 -20.79 -24.61 61.02
N ARG A 61 -20.55 -25.91 61.25
CA ARG A 61 -19.34 -26.39 61.96
C ARG A 61 -18.04 -26.07 61.20
N LEU A 62 -18.04 -26.21 59.89
CA LEU A 62 -16.84 -25.92 59.08
C LEU A 62 -16.55 -24.42 58.98
N LEU A 63 -17.57 -23.58 59.12
CA LEU A 63 -17.44 -22.12 59.14
C LEU A 63 -17.08 -21.55 60.52
N SER A 64 -17.29 -22.31 61.60
CA SER A 64 -16.97 -21.87 62.96
C SER A 64 -15.55 -22.24 63.39
N ASP A 65 -15.00 -21.43 64.29
CA ASP A 65 -13.71 -21.66 64.93
C ASP A 65 -13.92 -22.24 66.34
N PRO A 66 -13.08 -23.19 66.80
CA PRO A 66 -13.17 -23.73 68.15
C PRO A 66 -12.85 -22.66 69.20
N ASP A 67 -13.71 -22.52 70.22
CA ASP A 67 -13.57 -21.52 71.29
C ASP A 67 -12.20 -21.56 71.98
N ASP A 68 -11.60 -22.76 72.13
CA ASP A 68 -10.30 -22.96 72.76
C ASP A 68 -9.11 -22.40 71.95
N LEU A 69 -9.33 -22.02 70.69
CA LEU A 69 -8.34 -21.46 69.77
C LEU A 69 -8.57 -19.97 69.49
N LEU A 70 -9.66 -19.40 70.01
CA LEU A 70 -9.99 -17.99 69.87
C LEU A 70 -9.23 -17.13 70.89
N CYS A 71 -8.82 -15.94 70.47
CA CYS A 71 -8.29 -14.95 71.39
C CYS A 71 -9.43 -14.45 72.31
N PRO A 72 -9.27 -14.46 73.64
CA PRO A 72 -10.28 -13.93 74.56
C PRO A 72 -10.61 -12.44 74.40
N ILE A 73 -9.75 -11.68 73.73
CA ILE A 73 -9.91 -10.23 73.51
C ILE A 73 -10.54 -9.97 72.14
N LEU A 74 -9.96 -10.58 71.08
CA LEU A 74 -10.40 -10.33 69.70
C LEU A 74 -11.60 -11.18 69.29
N HIS A 75 -11.85 -12.30 69.99
CA HIS A 75 -12.84 -13.32 69.60
C HIS A 75 -12.63 -13.87 68.18
N THR A 76 -11.39 -13.83 67.70
CA THR A 76 -10.96 -14.40 66.41
C THR A 76 -9.88 -15.45 66.63
N LEU A 77 -9.69 -16.34 65.66
CA LEU A 77 -8.65 -17.35 65.68
C LEU A 77 -7.27 -16.70 65.83
N MET A 78 -6.47 -17.17 66.79
CA MET A 78 -5.14 -16.59 67.05
C MET A 78 -4.17 -16.88 65.89
N GLU A 79 -3.38 -15.88 65.50
CA GLU A 79 -2.26 -16.02 64.57
C GLU A 79 -0.93 -16.16 65.32
N GLN A 80 -0.73 -15.37 66.38
CA GLN A 80 0.45 -15.44 67.24
C GLN A 80 0.03 -15.66 68.70
N PRO A 81 -0.39 -16.89 69.06
CA PRO A 81 -0.82 -17.19 70.42
C PRO A 81 0.34 -17.05 71.42
N VAL A 82 0.16 -16.21 72.43
CA VAL A 82 1.10 -16.00 73.55
C VAL A 82 0.41 -16.24 74.89
N VAL A 83 1.09 -16.88 75.83
CA VAL A 83 0.66 -17.04 77.22
C VAL A 83 1.08 -15.81 78.01
N ALA A 84 0.14 -15.17 78.70
CA ALA A 84 0.42 -14.09 79.64
C ALA A 84 0.61 -14.63 81.07
N GLU A 85 0.97 -13.78 82.03
CA GLU A 85 1.27 -14.19 83.42
C GLU A 85 0.06 -14.78 84.16
N ASP A 86 -1.15 -14.47 83.71
CA ASP A 86 -2.41 -15.05 84.19
C ASP A 86 -2.63 -16.50 83.73
N GLY A 87 -1.73 -17.05 82.90
CA GLY A 87 -1.80 -18.41 82.38
C GLY A 87 -2.75 -18.58 81.18
N PHE A 88 -3.41 -17.51 80.72
CA PHE A 88 -4.28 -17.56 79.55
C PHE A 88 -3.50 -17.24 78.27
N THR A 89 -4.00 -17.77 77.14
CA THR A 89 -3.42 -17.52 75.82
C THR A 89 -4.22 -16.44 75.10
N TYR A 90 -3.51 -15.49 74.51
CA TYR A 90 -4.08 -14.38 73.75
C TYR A 90 -3.36 -14.21 72.41
N GLU A 91 -3.95 -13.42 71.52
CA GLU A 91 -3.22 -12.89 70.36
C GLU A 91 -2.20 -11.87 70.86
N LYS A 92 -0.96 -11.96 70.37
CA LYS A 92 0.16 -11.16 70.86
C LYS A 92 -0.11 -9.67 70.82
N GLU A 93 -0.54 -9.16 69.67
CA GLU A 93 -0.78 -7.72 69.49
C GLU A 93 -1.93 -7.22 70.38
N ALA A 94 -2.96 -8.05 70.57
CA ALA A 94 -4.14 -7.69 71.37
C ALA A 94 -3.79 -7.58 72.85
N ILE A 95 -3.01 -8.52 73.39
CA ILE A 95 -2.64 -8.51 74.81
C ILE A 95 -1.59 -7.45 75.12
N GLU A 96 -0.61 -7.23 74.25
CA GLU A 96 0.38 -6.16 74.40
C GLU A 96 -0.32 -4.79 74.44
N HIS A 97 -1.27 -4.56 73.53
CA HIS A 97 -2.07 -3.33 73.52
C HIS A 97 -2.96 -3.21 74.78
N ALA A 98 -3.62 -4.29 75.20
CA ALA A 98 -4.47 -4.28 76.38
C ALA A 98 -3.69 -3.94 77.66
N LEU A 99 -2.49 -4.49 77.82
CA LEU A 99 -1.64 -4.26 78.99
C LEU A 99 -1.01 -2.86 79.00
N ASN A 100 -0.68 -2.31 77.83
CA ASN A 100 -0.25 -0.92 77.68
C ASN A 100 -1.34 0.07 78.13
N LEU A 101 -2.62 -0.23 77.86
CA LEU A 101 -3.74 0.62 78.29
C LEU A 101 -4.09 0.40 79.76
N ARG A 102 -4.07 -0.86 80.22
CA ARG A 102 -4.46 -1.24 81.57
C ARG A 102 -3.66 -2.47 82.01
N PRO A 103 -2.74 -2.36 82.99
CA PRO A 103 -1.91 -3.46 83.47
C PRO A 103 -2.71 -4.42 84.38
N LYS A 104 -3.75 -5.04 83.83
CA LYS A 104 -4.60 -6.05 84.47
C LYS A 104 -4.96 -7.12 83.45
N SER A 105 -5.13 -8.36 83.91
CA SER A 105 -5.61 -9.47 83.07
C SER A 105 -6.96 -9.13 82.45
N PRO A 106 -7.13 -9.26 81.12
CA PRO A 106 -8.43 -9.12 80.46
C PRO A 106 -9.45 -10.18 80.88
N LYS A 107 -9.01 -11.35 81.36
CA LYS A 107 -9.87 -12.46 81.82
C LYS A 107 -10.26 -12.34 83.29
N THR A 108 -9.28 -12.11 84.18
CA THR A 108 -9.50 -12.16 85.64
C THR A 108 -9.64 -10.78 86.27
N ASN A 109 -9.27 -9.71 85.55
CA ASN A 109 -9.22 -8.33 86.04
C ASN A 109 -8.27 -8.14 87.24
N GLU A 110 -7.34 -9.08 87.46
CA GLU A 110 -6.28 -9.00 88.45
C GLU A 110 -5.07 -8.22 87.89
N PRO A 111 -4.25 -7.54 88.72
CA PRO A 111 -3.02 -6.89 88.28
C PRO A 111 -2.08 -7.87 87.58
N MET A 112 -1.57 -7.51 86.41
CA MET A 112 -0.70 -8.37 85.59
C MET A 112 0.42 -7.55 84.96
N GLY A 113 1.62 -8.12 84.86
CA GLY A 113 2.75 -7.54 84.13
C GLY A 113 2.57 -7.60 82.61
N ASP A 114 3.56 -7.10 81.88
CA ASP A 114 3.61 -7.03 80.41
C ASP A 114 4.29 -8.25 79.76
N LYS A 115 4.74 -9.23 80.56
CA LYS A 115 5.49 -10.37 80.07
C LYS A 115 4.59 -11.40 79.40
N VAL A 116 4.85 -11.68 78.13
CA VAL A 116 4.17 -12.70 77.34
C VAL A 116 5.16 -13.72 76.75
N ILE A 117 4.76 -14.98 76.68
CA ILE A 117 5.60 -16.10 76.20
C ILE A 117 4.88 -16.81 75.04
N PRO A 118 5.52 -17.04 73.88
CA PRO A 118 4.90 -17.76 72.77
C PRO A 118 4.38 -19.14 73.15
N ASN A 119 3.11 -19.43 72.82
CA ASN A 119 2.48 -20.72 73.07
C ASN A 119 2.62 -21.65 71.86
N GLN A 120 3.75 -22.36 71.76
CA GLN A 120 4.03 -23.25 70.64
C GLN A 120 3.02 -24.41 70.50
N GLU A 121 2.44 -24.88 71.61
CA GLU A 121 1.39 -25.91 71.59
C GLU A 121 0.12 -25.40 70.91
N LYS A 122 -0.32 -24.18 71.25
CA LYS A 122 -1.47 -23.54 70.59
C LYS A 122 -1.18 -23.21 69.13
N VAL A 123 0.05 -22.80 68.78
CA VAL A 123 0.45 -22.63 67.37
C VAL A 123 0.23 -23.95 66.60
N ALA A 124 0.75 -25.07 67.13
CA ALA A 124 0.61 -26.37 66.49
C ALA A 124 -0.87 -26.81 66.36
N ALA A 125 -1.66 -26.62 67.41
CA ALA A 125 -3.09 -26.94 67.41
C ALA A 125 -3.89 -26.13 66.38
N ILE A 126 -3.59 -24.83 66.24
CA ILE A 126 -4.25 -23.95 65.26
C ILE A 126 -3.89 -24.36 63.83
N LEU A 127 -2.63 -24.72 63.58
CA LEU A 127 -2.20 -25.18 62.26
C LEU A 127 -2.84 -26.52 61.89
N ASP A 128 -2.90 -27.47 62.83
CA ASP A 128 -3.57 -28.76 62.63
C ASP A 128 -5.08 -28.58 62.38
N PHE A 129 -5.73 -27.70 63.14
CA PHE A 129 -7.13 -27.32 62.90
C PHE A 129 -7.34 -26.77 61.48
N LYS A 130 -6.59 -25.73 61.09
CA LYS A 130 -6.68 -25.14 59.74
C LYS A 130 -6.51 -26.20 58.65
N GLN A 131 -5.53 -27.10 58.82
CA GLN A 131 -5.23 -28.14 57.84
C GLN A 131 -6.36 -29.17 57.72
N LYS A 132 -6.89 -29.65 58.85
CA LYS A 132 -8.04 -30.56 58.88
C LYS A 132 -9.29 -29.92 58.28
N THR A 133 -9.57 -28.66 58.61
CA THR A 133 -10.71 -27.92 58.05
C THR A 133 -10.59 -27.76 56.54
N ILE A 134 -9.41 -27.45 56.01
CA ILE A 134 -9.19 -27.38 54.56
C ILE A 134 -9.48 -28.74 53.89
N ASP A 135 -8.92 -29.83 54.44
CA ASP A 135 -9.05 -31.16 53.85
C ASP A 135 -10.50 -31.67 53.91
N GLU A 136 -11.24 -31.31 54.96
CA GLU A 136 -12.66 -31.60 55.10
C GLU A 136 -13.50 -30.75 54.13
N ILE A 137 -13.23 -29.45 53.99
CA ILE A 137 -13.92 -28.59 53.00
C ILE A 137 -13.71 -29.14 51.58
N LEU A 138 -12.49 -29.52 51.21
CA LEU A 138 -12.17 -30.03 49.89
C LEU A 138 -12.88 -31.35 49.55
N SER A 139 -13.21 -32.18 50.55
CA SER A 139 -13.93 -33.44 50.32
C SER A 139 -15.43 -33.25 50.15
N VAL A 140 -16.01 -32.25 50.83
CA VAL A 140 -17.46 -32.04 50.84
C VAL A 140 -17.92 -31.02 49.80
N ALA A 141 -17.08 -30.05 49.41
CA ALA A 141 -17.47 -28.92 48.54
C ALA A 141 -18.14 -29.30 47.21
N SER A 142 -17.85 -30.46 46.62
CA SER A 142 -18.51 -30.91 45.38
C SER A 142 -19.92 -31.48 45.56
N HIS A 143 -20.36 -31.70 46.81
CA HIS A 143 -21.64 -32.33 47.16
C HIS A 143 -22.64 -31.34 47.77
N ILE A 144 -22.23 -30.07 47.94
CA ILE A 144 -23.01 -29.03 48.61
C ILE A 144 -23.53 -28.02 47.55
N PRO A 145 -24.68 -27.37 47.77
CA PRO A 145 -25.15 -26.25 46.94
C PRO A 145 -24.11 -25.15 46.72
N SER A 146 -24.16 -24.51 45.55
CA SER A 146 -23.17 -23.52 45.09
C SER A 146 -22.89 -22.40 46.09
N ASP A 147 -23.93 -21.87 46.73
CA ASP A 147 -23.82 -20.69 47.60
C ASP A 147 -23.11 -21.01 48.92
N LEU A 148 -23.32 -22.22 49.43
CA LEU A 148 -22.66 -22.72 50.65
C LEU A 148 -21.24 -23.20 50.33
N ALA A 149 -21.06 -23.86 49.18
CA ALA A 149 -19.75 -24.25 48.69
C ALA A 149 -18.83 -23.04 48.50
N GLN A 150 -19.36 -21.91 47.98
CA GLN A 150 -18.61 -20.66 47.83
C GLN A 150 -18.04 -20.17 49.17
N LYS A 151 -18.85 -20.14 50.23
CA LYS A 151 -18.41 -19.70 51.57
C LYS A 151 -17.35 -20.61 52.16
N LEU A 152 -17.53 -21.92 52.04
CA LEU A 152 -16.55 -22.91 52.52
C LEU A 152 -15.23 -22.81 51.76
N LEU A 153 -15.29 -22.73 50.42
CA LEU A 153 -14.09 -22.61 49.59
C LEU A 153 -13.35 -21.30 49.85
N GLN A 154 -14.06 -20.19 50.12
CA GLN A 154 -13.45 -18.94 50.53
C GLN A 154 -12.69 -19.08 51.86
N ARG A 155 -13.30 -19.74 52.86
CA ARG A 155 -12.64 -19.99 54.15
C ARG A 155 -11.39 -20.87 54.00
N ALA A 156 -11.45 -21.91 53.17
CA ALA A 156 -10.29 -22.73 52.87
C ALA A 156 -9.18 -21.89 52.19
N GLU A 157 -9.54 -21.01 51.26
CA GLU A 157 -8.62 -20.10 50.59
C GLU A 157 -7.92 -19.14 51.58
N ASP A 158 -8.67 -18.56 52.53
CA ASP A 158 -8.15 -17.66 53.56
C ASP A 158 -7.13 -18.36 54.48
N PHE A 159 -7.30 -19.66 54.74
CA PHE A 159 -6.33 -20.47 55.49
C PHE A 159 -5.09 -20.84 54.67
N ILE A 160 -5.21 -20.94 53.35
CA ILE A 160 -4.12 -21.36 52.46
C ILE A 160 -3.22 -20.18 52.06
N ARG A 161 -3.79 -19.02 51.71
CA ARG A 161 -3.05 -17.87 51.15
C ARG A 161 -1.85 -17.42 52.01
N PRO A 162 -1.93 -17.33 53.36
CA PRO A 162 -0.81 -16.92 54.20
C PRO A 162 0.39 -17.88 54.19
N LYS A 163 0.20 -19.12 53.73
CA LYS A 163 1.24 -20.16 53.68
C LYS A 163 1.96 -20.25 52.32
N LEU A 164 1.55 -19.45 51.34
CA LEU A 164 2.26 -19.36 50.07
C LEU A 164 3.65 -18.72 50.29
N PRO A 165 4.71 -19.17 49.57
CA PRO A 165 4.70 -19.98 48.34
C PRO A 165 4.93 -21.49 48.54
N ASP A 166 4.61 -22.09 49.69
CA ASP A 166 4.81 -23.53 49.92
C ASP A 166 4.10 -24.40 48.86
N GLY A 167 4.84 -25.32 48.24
CA GLY A 167 4.34 -26.17 47.15
C GLY A 167 3.19 -27.10 47.54
N ALA A 168 3.10 -27.54 48.81
CA ALA A 168 1.97 -28.33 49.28
C ALA A 168 0.69 -27.49 49.36
N TYR A 169 0.80 -26.25 49.85
CA TYR A 169 -0.30 -25.30 49.92
C TYR A 169 -0.71 -24.76 48.54
N GLN A 170 0.23 -24.63 47.60
CA GLN A 170 -0.09 -24.34 46.19
C GLN A 170 -0.97 -25.42 45.54
N ARG A 171 -0.72 -26.71 45.82
CA ARG A 171 -1.58 -27.81 45.34
C ARG A 171 -2.98 -27.76 45.94
N LYS A 172 -3.08 -27.48 47.25
CA LYS A 172 -4.36 -27.30 47.92
C LYS A 172 -5.12 -26.10 47.35
N LEU A 173 -4.45 -24.98 47.13
CA LEU A 173 -5.03 -23.79 46.50
C LEU A 173 -5.53 -24.10 45.08
N ALA A 174 -4.74 -24.81 44.27
CA ALA A 174 -5.17 -25.21 42.95
C ALA A 174 -6.44 -26.07 43.00
N LYS A 175 -6.57 -26.96 43.99
CA LYS A 175 -7.79 -27.77 44.17
C LYS A 175 -9.00 -26.92 44.58
N VAL A 176 -8.83 -25.97 45.50
CA VAL A 176 -9.87 -25.00 45.87
C VAL A 176 -10.33 -24.23 44.65
N LEU A 177 -9.39 -23.70 43.86
CA LEU A 177 -9.72 -22.91 42.67
C LEU A 177 -10.34 -23.75 41.55
N GLN A 178 -9.97 -25.02 41.38
CA GLN A 178 -10.65 -25.94 40.44
C GLN A 178 -12.12 -26.14 40.82
N LEU A 179 -12.44 -26.23 42.12
CA LEU A 179 -13.82 -26.34 42.60
C LEU A 179 -14.57 -25.02 42.42
N LYS A 180 -13.93 -23.87 42.72
CA LYS A 180 -14.49 -22.54 42.45
C LYS A 180 -14.72 -22.27 40.95
N ALA A 181 -13.87 -22.80 40.08
CA ALA A 181 -14.04 -22.69 38.62
C ALA A 181 -15.29 -23.43 38.12
N GLY A 182 -15.78 -24.43 38.86
CA GLY A 182 -17.06 -25.08 38.59
C GLY A 182 -18.29 -24.28 39.06
N LEU A 183 -18.09 -23.21 39.85
CA LEU A 183 -19.16 -22.34 40.34
C LEU A 183 -19.36 -21.16 39.37
N PRO A 184 -20.57 -20.95 38.80
CA PRO A 184 -20.80 -19.88 37.82
C PRO A 184 -20.49 -18.46 38.32
N SER A 185 -20.61 -18.21 39.63
CA SER A 185 -20.37 -16.88 40.22
C SER A 185 -18.89 -16.51 40.36
N GLU A 186 -18.00 -17.50 40.46
CA GLU A 186 -16.56 -17.29 40.69
C GLU A 186 -15.67 -17.81 39.57
N GLN A 187 -16.25 -18.39 38.52
CA GLN A 187 -15.56 -19.07 37.42
C GLN A 187 -14.41 -18.23 36.85
N ASP A 188 -14.67 -17.01 36.39
CA ASP A 188 -13.65 -16.17 35.73
C ASP A 188 -12.47 -15.84 36.63
N VAL A 189 -12.76 -15.52 37.90
CA VAL A 189 -11.76 -15.16 38.90
C VAL A 189 -10.92 -16.38 39.25
N ALA A 190 -11.55 -17.53 39.45
CA ALA A 190 -10.89 -18.78 39.78
C ALA A 190 -9.98 -19.26 38.64
N VAL A 191 -10.48 -19.24 37.40
CA VAL A 191 -9.70 -19.62 36.20
C VAL A 191 -8.52 -18.68 36.00
N SER A 192 -8.71 -17.37 36.17
CA SER A 192 -7.61 -16.39 36.09
C SER A 192 -6.50 -16.70 37.11
N GLN A 193 -6.86 -17.02 38.35
CA GLN A 193 -5.91 -17.38 39.39
C GLN A 193 -5.23 -18.73 39.14
N LEU A 194 -5.95 -19.72 38.60
CA LEU A 194 -5.36 -21.00 38.17
C LEU A 194 -4.30 -20.80 37.08
N LEU A 195 -4.58 -19.95 36.09
CA LEU A 195 -3.62 -19.60 35.04
C LEU A 195 -2.37 -18.92 35.60
N CYS A 196 -2.52 -18.04 36.60
CA CYS A 196 -1.38 -17.46 37.31
C CYS A 196 -0.56 -18.52 38.06
N LEU A 197 -1.21 -19.41 38.81
CA LEU A 197 -0.53 -20.50 39.53
C LEU A 197 0.21 -21.44 38.58
N LEU A 198 -0.37 -21.75 37.42
CA LEU A 198 0.28 -22.55 36.39
C LEU A 198 1.52 -21.87 35.79
N ALA A 199 1.47 -20.54 35.63
CA ALA A 199 2.61 -19.77 35.14
C ALA A 199 3.77 -19.75 36.15
N ASP A 200 3.45 -19.71 37.45
CA ASP A 200 4.44 -19.68 38.53
C ASP A 200 5.00 -21.07 38.86
N ASN A 201 4.13 -22.10 38.91
CA ASN A 201 4.51 -23.47 39.20
C ASN A 201 3.65 -24.48 38.42
N PRO A 202 4.14 -24.98 37.27
CA PRO A 202 3.44 -25.98 36.46
C PRO A 202 3.14 -27.31 37.16
N GLN A 203 3.84 -27.62 38.25
CA GLN A 203 3.65 -28.86 39.03
C GLN A 203 2.63 -28.70 40.16
N ALA A 204 2.06 -27.51 40.34
CA ALA A 204 1.06 -27.25 41.37
C ALA A 204 -0.29 -27.95 41.10
N MET A 205 -0.55 -28.36 39.86
CA MET A 205 -1.81 -29.01 39.50
C MET A 205 -1.67 -29.96 38.31
N ASP A 206 -2.67 -30.83 38.14
CA ASP A 206 -2.78 -31.63 36.93
C ASP A 206 -3.32 -30.77 35.77
N VAL A 207 -2.41 -30.44 34.86
CA VAL A 207 -2.71 -29.65 33.66
C VAL A 207 -3.68 -30.40 32.72
N ARG A 208 -3.68 -31.74 32.72
CA ARG A 208 -4.59 -32.50 31.85
C ARG A 208 -6.03 -32.35 32.28
N GLN A 209 -6.30 -32.53 33.57
CA GLN A 209 -7.63 -32.33 34.14
C GLN A 209 -8.14 -30.89 33.94
N PHE A 210 -7.24 -29.91 33.98
CA PHE A 210 -7.59 -28.52 33.65
C PHE A 210 -8.01 -28.38 32.17
N LEU A 211 -7.28 -29.01 31.25
CA LEU A 211 -7.55 -28.92 29.82
C LEU A 211 -8.81 -29.69 29.38
N GLU A 212 -9.22 -30.73 30.11
CA GLU A 212 -10.51 -31.41 29.88
C GLU A 212 -11.70 -30.46 30.09
N ASN A 213 -11.57 -29.50 31.01
CA ASN A 213 -12.58 -28.50 31.31
C ASN A 213 -12.35 -27.16 30.57
N PHE A 214 -11.48 -27.15 29.55
CA PHE A 214 -11.06 -25.90 28.91
C PHE A 214 -12.20 -25.07 28.33
N TYR A 215 -13.17 -25.74 27.67
CA TYR A 215 -14.33 -25.07 27.09
C TYR A 215 -15.45 -24.86 28.10
N THR A 216 -15.62 -25.77 29.06
CA THR A 216 -16.65 -25.64 30.11
C THR A 216 -16.34 -24.49 31.06
N TRP A 217 -15.06 -24.23 31.33
CA TRP A 217 -14.61 -23.13 32.16
C TRP A 217 -14.36 -21.82 31.40
N GLU A 218 -14.71 -21.73 30.12
CA GLU A 218 -14.49 -20.54 29.29
C GLU A 218 -13.05 -19.99 29.43
N VAL A 219 -12.06 -20.89 29.47
CA VAL A 219 -10.66 -20.52 29.67
C VAL A 219 -10.15 -19.63 28.53
N TRP A 220 -10.74 -19.76 27.34
CA TRP A 220 -10.29 -19.09 26.12
C TRP A 220 -10.35 -17.55 26.18
N PRO A 221 -11.48 -16.90 26.48
CA PRO A 221 -11.55 -15.45 26.73
C PRO A 221 -10.53 -14.95 27.77
N ILE A 222 -10.36 -15.70 28.86
CA ILE A 222 -9.49 -15.32 29.98
C ILE A 222 -8.01 -15.45 29.59
N LEU A 223 -7.63 -16.52 28.90
CA LEU A 223 -6.27 -16.73 28.41
C LEU A 223 -5.85 -15.65 27.39
N ARG A 224 -6.81 -15.08 26.65
CA ARG A 224 -6.59 -13.92 25.75
C ARG A 224 -6.34 -12.63 26.54
N SER A 225 -7.17 -12.34 27.55
CA SER A 225 -7.09 -11.10 28.35
C SER A 225 -6.02 -11.11 29.44
N CYS A 226 -5.57 -12.30 29.87
CA CYS A 226 -4.64 -12.53 30.98
C CYS A 226 -3.34 -11.72 30.82
N ARG A 227 -3.10 -10.70 31.66
CA ARG A 227 -1.87 -9.89 31.71
C ARG A 227 -0.76 -10.51 32.58
N VAL A 228 -0.55 -11.82 32.47
CA VAL A 228 0.43 -12.54 33.30
C VAL A 228 1.87 -12.24 32.83
N HIS A 229 2.80 -11.96 33.75
CA HIS A 229 4.23 -11.94 33.43
C HIS A 229 4.65 -13.37 33.04
N ARG A 230 5.20 -13.58 31.83
CA ARG A 230 5.50 -14.91 31.20
C ARG A 230 4.31 -15.63 30.52
N LYS A 231 3.43 -14.91 29.84
CA LYS A 231 2.32 -15.51 29.06
C LYS A 231 2.76 -16.60 28.06
N ASP A 232 3.95 -16.48 27.49
CA ASP A 232 4.47 -17.41 26.47
C ASP A 232 4.89 -18.75 27.06
N ASP A 233 5.46 -18.75 28.27
CA ASP A 233 5.82 -19.96 28.99
C ASP A 233 4.56 -20.73 29.40
N LEU A 234 3.52 -20.01 29.84
CA LEU A 234 2.22 -20.59 30.17
C LEU A 234 1.57 -21.29 28.97
N VAL A 235 1.50 -20.64 27.80
CA VAL A 235 0.95 -21.27 26.59
C VAL A 235 1.78 -22.48 26.17
N GLU A 236 3.10 -22.43 26.31
CA GLU A 236 3.96 -23.58 26.01
C GLU A 236 3.73 -24.75 26.97
N VAL A 237 3.51 -24.48 28.27
CA VAL A 237 3.17 -25.51 29.26
C VAL A 237 1.82 -26.17 28.92
N LEU A 238 0.78 -25.38 28.65
CA LEU A 238 -0.55 -25.87 28.28
C LEU A 238 -0.48 -26.69 26.98
N ARG A 239 0.23 -26.18 25.98
CA ARG A 239 0.42 -26.85 24.68
C ARG A 239 1.16 -28.17 24.80
N LYS A 240 2.24 -28.22 25.60
CA LYS A 240 2.97 -29.47 25.87
C LYS A 240 2.07 -30.50 26.54
N ALA A 241 1.30 -30.10 27.55
CA ALA A 241 0.33 -30.99 28.21
C ALA A 241 -0.72 -31.50 27.21
N ALA A 242 -1.29 -30.61 26.38
CA ALA A 242 -2.26 -30.97 25.35
C ALA A 242 -1.68 -31.96 24.31
N SER A 243 -0.42 -31.76 23.89
CA SER A 243 0.24 -32.64 22.90
C SER A 243 0.46 -34.07 23.39
N THR A 244 0.47 -34.31 24.71
CA THR A 244 0.55 -35.67 25.27
C THR A 244 -0.78 -36.42 25.26
N ALA A 245 -1.89 -35.73 24.97
CA ALA A 245 -3.25 -36.25 24.88
C ALA A 245 -3.91 -35.75 23.57
N PRO A 246 -3.52 -36.31 22.41
CA PRO A 246 -3.88 -35.77 21.09
C PRO A 246 -5.38 -35.66 20.82
N THR A 247 -6.24 -36.35 21.56
CA THR A 247 -7.71 -36.33 21.40
C THR A 247 -8.39 -35.07 21.92
N MET A 248 -7.67 -34.12 22.52
CA MET A 248 -8.28 -32.92 23.09
C MET A 248 -8.52 -31.82 22.05
N ALA A 249 -9.76 -31.35 21.96
CA ALA A 249 -10.17 -30.31 21.02
C ALA A 249 -9.39 -28.98 21.18
N CYS A 250 -8.92 -28.66 22.38
CA CYS A 250 -8.19 -27.41 22.66
C CYS A 250 -6.72 -27.40 22.20
N ALA A 251 -6.16 -28.56 21.78
CA ALA A 251 -4.77 -28.64 21.34
C ALA A 251 -4.50 -27.77 20.10
N GLU A 252 -5.45 -27.77 19.14
CA GLU A 252 -5.36 -26.95 17.93
C GLU A 252 -5.46 -25.46 18.25
N ASP A 253 -6.40 -25.08 19.11
CA ASP A 253 -6.60 -23.69 19.53
C ASP A 253 -5.36 -23.15 20.26
N LEU A 254 -4.72 -23.95 21.11
CA LEU A 254 -3.47 -23.58 21.78
C LEU A 254 -2.29 -23.42 20.81
N ASP A 255 -2.20 -24.30 19.80
CA ASP A 255 -1.19 -24.18 18.75
C ASP A 255 -1.41 -22.90 17.91
N ARG A 256 -2.67 -22.58 17.57
CA ARG A 256 -3.02 -21.31 16.88
C ARG A 256 -2.71 -20.10 17.72
N LEU A 257 -3.02 -20.11 19.02
CA LEU A 257 -2.68 -19.02 19.93
C LEU A 257 -1.16 -18.82 20.03
N ARG A 258 -0.39 -19.91 20.02
CA ARG A 258 1.07 -19.83 19.99
C ARG A 258 1.58 -19.21 18.69
N ALA A 259 1.06 -19.65 17.54
CA ALA A 259 1.40 -19.10 16.23
C ALA A 259 1.02 -17.60 16.14
N SER A 260 -0.18 -17.25 16.59
CA SER A 260 -0.68 -15.87 16.70
C SER A 260 0.27 -14.97 17.48
N ARG A 261 0.72 -15.41 18.66
CA ARG A 261 1.64 -14.62 19.50
C ARG A 261 3.02 -14.50 18.89
N LEU A 262 3.53 -15.56 18.25
CA LEU A 262 4.79 -15.50 17.52
C LEU A 262 4.71 -14.52 16.35
N ALA A 263 3.58 -14.48 15.63
CA ALA A 263 3.30 -13.53 14.56
C ALA A 263 3.17 -12.08 15.07
N ALA A 264 2.46 -11.84 16.17
CA ALA A 264 2.34 -10.52 16.80
C ALA A 264 3.68 -9.96 17.30
N GLY A 265 4.65 -10.84 17.60
CA GLY A 265 6.02 -10.46 17.94
C GLY A 265 6.87 -10.00 16.74
N VAL A 266 6.36 -10.07 15.52
CA VAL A 266 7.02 -9.61 14.28
C VAL A 266 6.63 -8.17 14.01
N LYS A 267 7.51 -7.22 14.36
CA LYS A 267 7.28 -5.78 14.11
C LYS A 267 7.94 -5.33 12.81
N ALA A 268 7.24 -4.44 12.09
CA ALA A 268 7.68 -3.73 10.89
C ALA A 268 9.03 -3.03 11.06
N HIS A 269 9.77 -2.85 9.96
CA HIS A 269 10.96 -2.01 9.94
C HIS A 269 10.61 -0.55 10.29
N GLY A 270 10.88 -0.18 11.55
CA GLY A 270 10.93 1.22 12.03
C GLY A 270 11.91 1.41 13.20
N GLY A 271 12.63 0.34 13.56
CA GLY A 271 13.52 0.29 14.71
C GLY A 271 14.99 0.11 14.33
N GLY A 272 15.91 0.65 15.13
CA GLY A 272 17.35 0.45 14.94
C GLY A 272 17.77 -1.04 14.91
N PHE A 273 19.01 -1.31 14.49
CA PHE A 273 19.58 -2.66 14.23
C PHE A 273 19.18 -3.78 15.21
N ARG A 274 19.07 -3.49 16.51
CA ARG A 274 18.65 -4.47 17.54
C ARG A 274 17.19 -4.91 17.44
N GLN A 275 16.28 -4.03 17.03
CA GLN A 275 14.85 -4.36 16.87
C GLN A 275 14.64 -5.26 15.64
N ASN A 276 15.39 -5.02 14.57
CA ASN A 276 15.36 -5.86 13.37
C ASN A 276 15.87 -7.28 13.62
N LEU A 277 16.90 -7.45 14.47
CA LEU A 277 17.39 -8.78 14.87
C LEU A 277 16.39 -9.56 15.73
N ALA A 278 15.64 -8.88 16.60
CA ALA A 278 14.60 -9.50 17.43
C ALA A 278 13.41 -9.98 16.59
N SER A 279 12.94 -9.14 15.65
CA SER A 279 11.90 -9.52 14.68
C SER A 279 12.34 -10.73 13.84
N PHE A 280 13.58 -10.75 13.35
CA PHE A 280 14.13 -11.90 12.61
C PHE A 280 14.16 -13.21 13.43
N TRP A 281 14.49 -13.13 14.72
CA TRP A 281 14.48 -14.30 15.61
C TRP A 281 13.06 -14.84 15.86
N ASN A 282 12.07 -13.96 16.01
CA ASN A 282 10.66 -14.33 16.19
C ASN A 282 10.08 -14.97 14.93
N VAL A 283 10.44 -14.42 13.77
CA VAL A 283 10.14 -14.98 12.45
C VAL A 283 10.66 -16.41 12.30
N ASN A 284 11.92 -16.67 12.65
CA ASN A 284 12.49 -18.01 12.54
C ASN A 284 11.80 -19.00 13.51
N LYS A 285 11.49 -18.56 14.72
CA LYS A 285 10.68 -19.35 15.67
C LYS A 285 9.29 -19.68 15.12
N LEU A 286 8.61 -18.71 14.49
CA LEU A 286 7.32 -18.91 13.85
C LEU A 286 7.43 -19.95 12.72
N TRP A 287 8.40 -19.80 11.83
CA TRP A 287 8.61 -20.75 10.73
C TRP A 287 8.88 -22.18 11.23
N ARG A 288 9.79 -22.34 12.18
CA ARG A 288 10.10 -23.65 12.80
C ARG A 288 8.92 -24.27 13.54
N PHE A 289 7.94 -23.45 13.93
CA PHE A 289 6.73 -23.92 14.59
C PHE A 289 5.65 -24.37 13.58
N VAL A 290 5.45 -23.60 12.51
CA VAL A 290 4.40 -23.82 11.51
C VAL A 290 4.79 -24.91 10.50
N LEU A 291 6.05 -24.95 10.05
CA LEU A 291 6.51 -25.86 8.99
C LEU A 291 6.28 -27.35 9.32
N PRO A 292 6.67 -27.89 10.50
CA PRO A 292 6.45 -29.30 10.84
C PRO A 292 4.97 -29.72 10.87
N ARG A 293 4.07 -28.77 11.16
CA ARG A 293 2.62 -28.98 11.20
C ARG A 293 2.02 -28.97 9.79
N ALA A 294 2.50 -28.07 8.93
CA ALA A 294 2.15 -28.03 7.52
C ALA A 294 2.65 -29.27 6.75
N SER A 295 3.82 -29.80 7.11
CA SER A 295 4.39 -31.00 6.48
C SER A 295 3.81 -32.31 6.98
N GLY A 296 2.96 -32.29 8.03
CA GLY A 296 2.40 -33.50 8.65
C GLY A 296 3.45 -34.39 9.33
N SER A 297 4.61 -33.83 9.70
CA SER A 297 5.71 -34.58 10.34
C SER A 297 5.58 -34.68 11.86
N VAL A 298 4.60 -34.00 12.44
CA VAL A 298 4.25 -34.07 13.85
C VAL A 298 3.01 -34.96 13.98
N ASP A 299 2.97 -35.83 14.99
CA ASP A 299 1.79 -36.62 15.40
C ASP A 299 0.67 -35.72 15.95
N SER A 300 0.30 -34.68 15.23
CA SER A 300 -0.73 -33.71 15.59
C SER A 300 -2.05 -34.10 14.95
N VAL A 301 -3.12 -34.07 15.74
CA VAL A 301 -4.52 -34.31 15.32
C VAL A 301 -5.07 -33.21 14.40
N THR A 302 -4.29 -32.16 14.15
CA THR A 302 -4.66 -31.00 13.34
C THR A 302 -4.68 -31.31 11.86
N ASP A 303 -5.67 -30.75 11.15
CA ASP A 303 -5.76 -30.77 9.69
C ASP A 303 -4.51 -30.10 9.06
N PRO A 304 -3.67 -30.84 8.31
CA PRO A 304 -2.50 -30.28 7.64
C PRO A 304 -2.86 -29.17 6.65
N GLY A 305 -4.07 -29.19 6.09
CA GLY A 305 -4.57 -28.21 5.12
C GLY A 305 -4.56 -26.77 5.65
N MET A 306 -4.99 -26.58 6.90
CA MET A 306 -5.01 -25.26 7.51
C MET A 306 -3.58 -24.74 7.79
N TRP A 307 -2.69 -25.61 8.28
CA TRP A 307 -1.30 -25.21 8.53
C TRP A 307 -0.49 -24.96 7.26
N LEU A 308 -0.88 -25.56 6.12
CA LEU A 308 -0.32 -25.24 4.81
C LEU A 308 -0.58 -23.79 4.41
N GLU A 309 -1.81 -23.29 4.60
CA GLU A 309 -2.15 -21.89 4.37
C GLU A 309 -1.33 -20.96 5.29
N GLY A 310 -1.28 -21.26 6.58
CA GLY A 310 -0.48 -20.48 7.53
C GLY A 310 1.01 -20.44 7.18
N ALA A 311 1.59 -21.57 6.76
CA ALA A 311 2.97 -21.64 6.32
C ALA A 311 3.19 -20.85 5.03
N ALA A 312 2.25 -20.92 4.08
CA ALA A 312 2.30 -20.16 2.83
C ALA A 312 2.28 -18.65 3.10
N LEU A 313 1.41 -18.18 4.00
CA LEU A 313 1.34 -16.79 4.41
C LEU A 313 2.63 -16.31 5.09
N VAL A 314 3.23 -17.15 5.95
CA VAL A 314 4.53 -16.85 6.56
C VAL A 314 5.59 -16.76 5.49
N LEU A 315 5.74 -17.75 4.62
CA LEU A 315 6.74 -17.77 3.56
C LEU A 315 6.63 -16.53 2.64
N ALA A 316 5.41 -16.12 2.29
CA ALA A 316 5.11 -14.90 1.54
C ALA A 316 5.54 -13.62 2.28
N GLY A 317 5.19 -13.48 3.56
CA GLY A 317 5.52 -12.29 4.36
C GLY A 317 7.00 -12.19 4.76
N LEU A 318 7.70 -13.32 4.85
CA LEU A 318 9.11 -13.35 5.29
C LEU A 318 10.10 -12.94 4.21
N HIS A 319 9.77 -13.09 2.93
CA HIS A 319 10.71 -12.85 1.82
C HIS A 319 11.44 -11.50 1.90
N VAL A 320 10.75 -10.44 2.28
CA VAL A 320 11.38 -9.11 2.36
C VAL A 320 12.41 -9.01 3.50
N TRP A 321 12.21 -9.74 4.59
CA TRP A 321 13.18 -9.87 5.68
C TRP A 321 14.33 -10.83 5.33
N LEU A 322 14.13 -11.72 4.36
CA LEU A 322 15.07 -12.77 3.93
C LEU A 322 16.19 -12.25 3.01
N ARG A 323 16.02 -11.08 2.37
CA ARG A 323 17.06 -10.44 1.52
C ARG A 323 18.35 -10.07 2.28
N LEU A 324 18.35 -10.03 3.62
CA LEU A 324 19.47 -9.50 4.43
C LEU A 324 20.45 -10.53 5.04
N LYS A 325 20.15 -11.84 5.01
CA LYS A 325 21.04 -13.00 5.28
C LYS A 325 20.16 -14.21 5.57
N SER A 326 20.18 -15.20 4.67
CA SER A 326 19.38 -16.43 4.81
C SER A 326 20.02 -17.45 5.78
N PRO A 327 19.25 -17.98 6.75
CA PRO A 327 19.45 -19.29 7.36
C PRO A 327 18.47 -20.35 6.82
N PHE A 328 17.78 -20.09 5.71
CA PHE A 328 16.70 -20.92 5.16
C PHE A 328 17.08 -21.49 3.80
N CYS A 329 16.94 -22.80 3.64
CA CYS A 329 17.07 -23.49 2.36
C CYS A 329 15.66 -23.70 1.79
N LEU A 330 15.28 -22.96 0.73
CA LEU A 330 14.10 -23.26 -0.09
C LEU A 330 14.00 -24.76 -0.51
N PRO A 331 15.12 -25.47 -0.75
CA PRO A 331 15.11 -26.92 -0.96
C PRO A 331 14.44 -27.76 0.14
N ASP A 332 14.45 -27.29 1.40
CA ASP A 332 13.89 -28.04 2.55
C ASP A 332 12.36 -27.89 2.67
N VAL A 333 11.75 -26.99 1.88
CA VAL A 333 10.31 -26.72 1.90
C VAL A 333 9.55 -27.80 1.11
N PRO A 334 8.46 -28.40 1.60
CA PRO A 334 7.67 -29.38 0.85
C PRO A 334 7.07 -28.82 -0.45
N GLU A 335 6.95 -29.65 -1.50
CA GLU A 335 6.41 -29.22 -2.80
C GLU A 335 4.96 -28.70 -2.70
N LYS A 336 4.10 -29.38 -1.92
CA LYS A 336 2.71 -28.95 -1.67
C LYS A 336 2.64 -27.54 -1.09
N LEU A 337 3.57 -27.20 -0.19
CA LEU A 337 3.62 -25.89 0.44
C LEU A 337 4.10 -24.82 -0.54
N LEU A 338 5.06 -25.12 -1.40
CA LEU A 338 5.48 -24.22 -2.48
C LEU A 338 4.32 -23.90 -3.43
N ALA A 339 3.56 -24.92 -3.85
CA ALA A 339 2.40 -24.74 -4.71
C ALA A 339 1.30 -23.87 -4.05
N GLU A 340 0.99 -24.12 -2.77
CA GLU A 340 0.02 -23.32 -2.02
C GLU A 340 0.50 -21.87 -1.81
N SER A 341 1.81 -21.68 -1.59
CA SER A 341 2.42 -20.35 -1.47
C SER A 341 2.31 -19.54 -2.76
N ILE A 342 2.53 -20.19 -3.91
CA ILE A 342 2.34 -19.58 -5.23
C ILE A 342 0.87 -19.22 -5.46
N SER A 343 -0.05 -20.13 -5.14
CA SER A 343 -1.49 -19.89 -5.23
C SER A 343 -1.91 -18.66 -4.41
N CYS A 344 -1.45 -18.59 -3.16
CA CYS A 344 -1.71 -17.46 -2.28
C CYS A 344 -1.13 -16.15 -2.83
N LEU A 345 0.12 -16.14 -3.29
CA LEU A 345 0.77 -14.94 -3.83
C LEU A 345 0.16 -14.44 -5.15
N ARG A 346 -0.38 -15.34 -5.99
CA ARG A 346 -1.04 -14.98 -7.26
C ARG A 346 -2.43 -14.38 -7.09
N THR A 347 -3.16 -14.82 -6.08
CA THR A 347 -4.60 -14.53 -5.94
C THR A 347 -4.90 -13.37 -5.00
N LEU A 348 -4.00 -13.06 -4.08
CA LEU A 348 -4.26 -12.10 -3.01
C LEU A 348 -3.81 -10.69 -3.38
N SER A 349 -4.68 -9.72 -3.14
CA SER A 349 -4.29 -8.31 -3.06
C SER A 349 -3.54 -8.05 -1.74
N PRO A 350 -2.81 -6.93 -1.61
CA PRO A 350 -2.16 -6.58 -0.34
C PRO A 350 -3.13 -6.47 0.84
N GLU A 351 -4.35 -5.98 0.58
CA GLU A 351 -5.41 -5.84 1.59
C GLU A 351 -5.95 -7.22 2.00
N ASP A 352 -6.19 -8.11 1.03
CA ASP A 352 -6.66 -9.49 1.27
C ASP A 352 -5.59 -10.34 1.96
N PHE A 353 -4.31 -10.13 1.64
CA PHE A 353 -3.21 -10.80 2.33
C PHE A 353 -3.16 -10.41 3.80
N GLY A 354 -3.23 -9.11 4.08
CA GLY A 354 -3.38 -8.60 5.44
C GLY A 354 -4.55 -9.28 6.14
N ALA A 355 -5.74 -9.27 5.54
CA ALA A 355 -6.95 -9.90 6.06
C ALA A 355 -6.80 -11.42 6.32
N ARG A 356 -6.13 -12.17 5.44
CA ARG A 356 -5.89 -13.61 5.64
C ARG A 356 -4.87 -13.89 6.74
N VAL A 357 -3.81 -13.08 6.84
CA VAL A 357 -2.89 -13.10 7.98
C VAL A 357 -3.67 -12.79 9.27
N CYS A 358 -4.64 -11.87 9.23
CA CYS A 358 -5.57 -11.64 10.36
C CYS A 358 -6.33 -12.90 10.71
N LEU A 359 -7.03 -13.45 9.74
CA LEU A 359 -7.99 -14.53 9.95
C LEU A 359 -7.29 -15.79 10.45
N PHE A 360 -6.08 -16.06 9.95
CA PHE A 360 -5.28 -17.22 10.34
C PHE A 360 -4.58 -17.02 11.70
N PHE A 361 -3.87 -15.90 11.88
CA PHE A 361 -3.08 -15.64 13.09
C PHE A 361 -3.83 -14.85 14.16
N GLY A 362 -5.12 -14.55 14.00
CA GLY A 362 -5.87 -13.66 14.89
C GLY A 362 -7.37 -13.93 14.86
N THR A 363 -7.85 -14.76 15.78
CA THR A 363 -9.27 -15.07 15.91
C THR A 363 -10.04 -14.09 16.80
N ASP A 364 -9.67 -12.81 16.86
CA ASP A 364 -10.56 -11.65 17.13
C ASP A 364 -9.76 -10.34 17.15
N ALA A 365 -10.40 -9.27 16.67
CA ALA A 365 -9.84 -7.94 16.40
C ALA A 365 -9.23 -7.19 17.61
N ASP A 366 -9.34 -7.69 18.84
CA ASP A 366 -8.97 -6.93 20.05
C ASP A 366 -7.48 -7.00 20.42
N VAL A 367 -6.79 -8.12 20.14
CA VAL A 367 -5.31 -8.19 20.30
C VAL A 367 -4.60 -7.36 19.22
N TRP A 368 -5.30 -7.13 18.11
CA TRP A 368 -4.83 -6.41 16.94
C TRP A 368 -4.88 -4.88 17.12
N ASN A 369 -5.82 -4.38 17.92
CA ASN A 369 -6.07 -2.94 18.05
C ASN A 369 -5.16 -2.21 19.05
N GLU A 370 -4.52 -2.91 19.99
CA GLU A 370 -3.75 -2.22 21.05
C GLU A 370 -2.24 -2.09 20.77
N ASN A 371 -1.64 -2.80 19.79
CA ASN A 371 -0.17 -2.79 19.65
C ASN A 371 0.47 -3.12 18.27
N SER A 372 -0.30 -3.36 17.20
CA SER A 372 0.32 -3.82 15.94
C SER A 372 0.15 -2.84 14.79
N ASP A 373 1.19 -2.05 14.55
CA ASP A 373 1.53 -1.52 13.22
C ASP A 373 1.78 -2.72 12.27
N LEU A 374 0.69 -3.27 11.73
CA LEU A 374 0.71 -4.33 10.71
C LEU A 374 1.18 -3.85 9.34
N THR A 375 1.49 -2.56 9.23
CA THR A 375 2.24 -1.98 8.12
C THR A 375 3.46 -2.84 7.76
N GLY A 376 4.10 -3.53 8.73
CA GLY A 376 5.25 -4.38 8.46
C GLY A 376 5.03 -5.61 7.57
N TRP A 377 3.85 -6.20 7.63
CA TRP A 377 3.51 -7.38 6.81
C TRP A 377 2.93 -6.97 5.45
N THR A 378 2.27 -5.80 5.36
CA THR A 378 1.59 -5.31 4.14
C THR A 378 2.44 -4.36 3.29
N GLU A 379 3.30 -3.53 3.88
CA GLU A 379 4.18 -2.58 3.15
C GLU A 379 5.25 -3.28 2.29
N ASN A 380 5.47 -4.57 2.55
CA ASN A 380 6.48 -5.41 1.93
C ASN A 380 5.87 -6.59 1.16
N TYR A 381 4.58 -6.51 0.86
CA TYR A 381 3.85 -7.59 0.21
C TYR A 381 4.18 -7.69 -1.29
N CYS A 382 4.42 -8.92 -1.75
CA CYS A 382 4.56 -9.31 -3.16
C CYS A 382 5.76 -8.71 -3.90
N ASP A 383 6.96 -9.19 -3.53
CA ASP A 383 8.11 -9.09 -4.42
C ASP A 383 7.93 -10.11 -5.56
N GLN A 384 7.66 -9.62 -6.77
CA GLN A 384 7.57 -10.46 -7.97
C GLN A 384 8.83 -11.31 -8.20
N ASP A 385 10.00 -10.86 -7.72
CA ASP A 385 11.24 -11.64 -7.76
C ASP A 385 11.16 -12.90 -6.87
N PHE A 386 10.43 -12.84 -5.75
CA PHE A 386 10.22 -14.01 -4.90
C PHE A 386 9.33 -15.03 -5.56
N LEU A 387 8.23 -14.56 -6.15
CA LEU A 387 7.31 -15.42 -6.86
C LEU A 387 8.05 -16.17 -7.97
N ALA A 388 8.91 -15.47 -8.72
CA ALA A 388 9.82 -16.08 -9.69
C ALA A 388 10.79 -17.10 -9.07
N SER A 389 11.34 -16.82 -7.89
CA SER A 389 12.21 -17.75 -7.14
C SER A 389 11.48 -19.04 -6.73
N LEU A 390 10.20 -18.95 -6.35
CA LEU A 390 9.39 -20.13 -6.00
C LEU A 390 9.09 -20.99 -7.23
N PHE A 391 8.77 -20.37 -8.36
CA PHE A 391 8.60 -21.08 -9.63
C PHE A 391 9.89 -21.78 -10.09
N LEU A 392 11.04 -21.12 -9.94
CA LEU A 392 12.34 -21.71 -10.23
C LEU A 392 12.63 -22.94 -9.35
N GLU A 393 12.31 -22.87 -8.06
CA GLU A 393 12.52 -24.01 -7.17
C GLU A 393 11.57 -25.18 -7.48
N LEU A 394 10.32 -24.89 -7.84
CA LEU A 394 9.40 -25.93 -8.33
C LEU A 394 9.86 -26.56 -9.64
N SER A 395 10.40 -25.78 -10.57
CA SER A 395 10.88 -26.32 -11.85
C SER A 395 12.08 -27.25 -11.65
N ARG A 396 12.99 -26.95 -10.72
CA ARG A 396 14.11 -27.85 -10.36
C ARG A 396 13.65 -29.21 -9.86
N ARG A 397 12.52 -29.27 -9.15
CA ARG A 397 11.94 -30.52 -8.63
C ARG A 397 11.25 -31.36 -9.69
N ARG A 398 10.87 -30.75 -10.81
CA ARG A 398 10.27 -31.42 -11.98
C ARG A 398 11.30 -31.86 -13.02
N SER A 399 12.51 -32.25 -12.59
CA SER A 399 13.62 -32.62 -13.49
C SER A 399 13.35 -33.77 -14.46
N GLY A 400 12.24 -34.49 -14.31
CA GLY A 400 11.81 -35.55 -15.23
C GLY A 400 10.88 -35.08 -16.36
N ASP A 401 10.30 -33.88 -16.30
CA ASP A 401 9.31 -33.38 -17.26
C ASP A 401 9.72 -32.01 -17.80
N ARG A 402 10.40 -32.01 -18.96
CA ARG A 402 10.91 -30.79 -19.60
C ARG A 402 9.81 -29.80 -19.99
N ALA A 403 8.62 -30.29 -20.36
CA ALA A 403 7.52 -29.42 -20.73
C ALA A 403 6.99 -28.66 -19.51
N ALA A 404 6.77 -29.37 -18.40
CA ALA A 404 6.37 -28.75 -17.13
C ALA A 404 7.45 -27.80 -16.58
N GLN A 405 8.74 -28.10 -16.76
CA GLN A 405 9.81 -27.19 -16.38
C GLN A 405 9.80 -25.89 -17.17
N LYS A 406 9.63 -25.97 -18.50
CA LYS A 406 9.51 -24.79 -19.37
C LYS A 406 8.33 -23.93 -18.96
N GLU A 407 7.16 -24.53 -18.75
CA GLU A 407 5.95 -23.81 -18.34
C GLU A 407 6.15 -23.06 -17.00
N LEU A 408 6.73 -23.71 -16.00
CA LEU A 408 6.99 -23.07 -14.70
C LEU A 408 8.02 -21.93 -14.79
N LEU A 409 9.05 -22.08 -15.62
CA LEU A 409 10.07 -21.04 -15.81
C LEU A 409 9.54 -19.85 -16.63
N LEU A 410 8.65 -20.08 -17.60
CA LEU A 410 7.91 -19.02 -18.27
C LEU A 410 7.06 -18.24 -17.27
N GLN A 411 6.31 -18.94 -16.42
CA GLN A 411 5.54 -18.33 -15.34
C GLN A 411 6.41 -17.54 -14.34
N ALA A 412 7.67 -17.95 -14.14
CA ALA A 412 8.63 -17.21 -13.33
C ALA A 412 9.04 -15.88 -13.98
N LEU A 413 9.27 -15.89 -15.30
CA LEU A 413 9.66 -14.70 -16.06
C LEU A 413 8.48 -13.75 -16.31
N ASP A 414 7.25 -14.27 -16.38
CA ASP A 414 6.03 -13.46 -16.41
C ASP A 414 5.86 -12.67 -15.10
N ALA A 415 6.23 -13.27 -13.96
CA ALA A 415 6.25 -12.60 -12.68
C ALA A 415 7.39 -11.57 -12.61
N SER A 416 8.63 -12.00 -12.84
CA SER A 416 9.81 -11.11 -12.87
C SER A 416 10.63 -11.30 -14.14
N PRO A 417 10.49 -10.37 -15.12
CA PRO A 417 11.27 -10.42 -16.36
C PRO A 417 12.77 -10.26 -16.14
N THR A 418 13.17 -9.65 -15.02
CA THR A 418 14.58 -9.38 -14.66
C THR A 418 15.24 -10.54 -13.92
N HIS A 419 14.55 -11.64 -13.63
CA HIS A 419 15.08 -12.72 -12.81
C HIS A 419 16.12 -13.60 -13.55
N ASP A 420 17.40 -13.30 -13.35
CA ASP A 420 18.54 -13.91 -14.07
C ASP A 420 18.60 -15.43 -13.98
N LEU A 421 18.45 -16.01 -12.79
CA LEU A 421 18.57 -17.46 -12.60
C LEU A 421 17.46 -18.26 -13.30
N ALA A 422 16.27 -17.66 -13.43
CA ALA A 422 15.15 -18.30 -14.13
C ALA A 422 15.37 -18.23 -15.64
N ARG A 423 15.84 -17.08 -16.13
CA ARG A 423 16.23 -16.87 -17.53
C ARG A 423 17.32 -17.85 -17.95
N ASP A 424 18.37 -17.99 -17.15
CA ASP A 424 19.50 -18.89 -17.43
C ASP A 424 19.08 -20.35 -17.46
N SER A 425 18.23 -20.77 -16.50
CA SER A 425 17.71 -22.14 -16.47
C SER A 425 16.83 -22.45 -17.69
N LEU A 426 16.00 -21.49 -18.10
CA LEU A 426 15.13 -21.65 -19.27
C LEU A 426 15.94 -21.67 -20.58
N LEU A 427 16.93 -20.77 -20.70
CA LEU A 427 17.87 -20.75 -21.82
C LEU A 427 18.59 -22.08 -21.96
N GLN A 428 19.08 -22.65 -20.85
CA GLN A 428 19.74 -23.95 -20.87
C GLN A 428 18.82 -25.04 -21.41
N LEU A 429 17.55 -25.10 -20.95
CA LEU A 429 16.59 -26.09 -21.45
C LEU A 429 16.29 -25.94 -22.95
N PHE A 430 16.18 -24.70 -23.45
CA PHE A 430 15.96 -24.46 -24.87
C PHE A 430 17.18 -24.85 -25.72
N LEU A 431 18.39 -24.49 -25.28
CA LEU A 431 19.63 -24.86 -25.97
C LEU A 431 19.83 -26.38 -25.99
N GLU A 432 19.56 -27.07 -24.88
CA GLU A 432 19.59 -28.54 -24.83
C GLU A 432 18.54 -29.16 -25.77
N SER A 433 17.32 -28.62 -25.85
CA SER A 433 16.33 -29.11 -26.84
C SER A 433 16.77 -28.86 -28.27
N LEU A 434 17.37 -27.70 -28.55
CA LEU A 434 17.89 -27.37 -29.88
C LEU A 434 19.03 -28.31 -30.30
N ASP A 435 19.90 -28.71 -29.36
CA ASP A 435 20.98 -29.65 -29.61
C ASP A 435 20.51 -31.10 -29.82
N ILE A 436 19.43 -31.52 -29.15
CA ILE A 436 18.92 -32.90 -29.22
C ILE A 436 17.97 -33.07 -30.42
N GLU A 437 17.00 -32.18 -30.57
CA GLU A 437 15.89 -32.29 -31.52
C GLU A 437 16.17 -31.54 -32.83
N GLY A 438 17.17 -30.66 -32.86
CA GLY A 438 17.55 -29.87 -34.03
C GLY A 438 16.54 -28.77 -34.40
N SER A 439 15.47 -28.62 -33.64
CA SER A 439 14.44 -27.59 -33.81
C SER A 439 13.81 -27.25 -32.46
N VAL A 440 13.22 -26.06 -32.35
CA VAL A 440 12.49 -25.62 -31.16
C VAL A 440 11.13 -25.11 -31.62
N GLU A 441 10.04 -25.57 -31.02
CA GLU A 441 8.69 -25.13 -31.42
C GLU A 441 8.45 -23.64 -31.09
N GLU A 442 9.03 -23.14 -30.00
CA GLU A 442 8.88 -21.78 -29.48
C GLU A 442 10.13 -20.92 -29.75
N GLU A 443 10.62 -20.87 -31.00
CA GLU A 443 11.85 -20.12 -31.35
C GLU A 443 11.78 -18.65 -30.93
N HIS A 444 10.58 -18.07 -30.96
CA HIS A 444 10.34 -16.69 -30.56
C HIS A 444 10.72 -16.43 -29.09
N VAL A 445 10.49 -17.39 -28.19
CA VAL A 445 10.88 -17.30 -26.78
C VAL A 445 12.40 -17.34 -26.65
N LEU A 446 13.05 -18.33 -27.29
CA LEU A 446 14.51 -18.48 -27.26
C LEU A 446 15.23 -17.22 -27.77
N ILE A 447 14.78 -16.68 -28.90
CA ILE A 447 15.34 -15.44 -29.48
C ILE A 447 15.18 -14.27 -28.52
N THR A 448 14.01 -14.12 -27.92
CA THR A 448 13.74 -13.04 -26.96
C THR A 448 14.66 -13.14 -25.73
N LEU A 449 14.86 -14.35 -25.19
CA LEU A 449 15.75 -14.57 -24.04
C LEU A 449 17.23 -14.32 -24.37
N LEU A 450 17.69 -14.74 -25.55
CA LEU A 450 19.07 -14.51 -25.99
C LEU A 450 19.36 -13.03 -26.20
N LEU A 451 18.45 -12.31 -26.86
CA LEU A 451 18.57 -10.86 -27.05
C LEU A 451 18.56 -10.12 -25.71
N ALA A 452 17.73 -10.53 -24.75
CA ALA A 452 17.71 -9.93 -23.42
C ALA A 452 19.01 -10.13 -22.62
N LYS A 453 19.76 -11.21 -22.89
CA LYS A 453 21.00 -11.55 -22.17
C LYS A 453 22.27 -11.02 -22.85
N HIS A 454 22.32 -11.06 -24.17
CA HIS A 454 23.54 -10.84 -24.95
C HIS A 454 23.45 -9.67 -25.94
N ASP A 455 22.31 -8.97 -26.02
CA ASP A 455 21.95 -7.98 -27.05
C ASP A 455 21.97 -8.49 -28.51
N GLN A 456 22.52 -9.70 -28.74
CA GLN A 456 22.68 -10.36 -30.03
C GLN A 456 22.44 -11.86 -29.89
N VAL A 457 22.11 -12.52 -30.99
CA VAL A 457 21.95 -13.98 -31.01
C VAL A 457 23.28 -14.60 -31.42
N PRO A 458 23.87 -15.52 -30.61
CA PRO A 458 25.14 -16.16 -30.95
C PRO A 458 25.11 -16.87 -32.32
N GLU A 459 26.21 -16.83 -33.07
CA GLU A 459 26.30 -17.43 -34.42
C GLU A 459 26.00 -18.94 -34.42
N GLU A 460 26.41 -19.65 -33.37
CA GLU A 460 26.16 -21.09 -33.20
C GLU A 460 24.67 -21.42 -33.14
N THR A 461 23.86 -20.58 -32.47
CA THR A 461 22.41 -20.77 -32.36
C THR A 461 21.69 -20.25 -33.60
N LEU A 462 22.17 -19.13 -34.18
CA LEU A 462 21.66 -18.60 -35.46
C LEU A 462 21.68 -19.64 -36.57
N SER A 463 22.68 -20.53 -36.62
CA SER A 463 22.76 -21.59 -37.64
C SER A 463 21.66 -22.66 -37.52
N LYS A 464 21.09 -22.83 -36.32
CA LYS A 464 20.13 -23.89 -35.98
C LYS A 464 18.66 -23.44 -35.99
N LEU A 465 18.38 -22.15 -36.01
CA LEU A 465 16.99 -21.62 -36.03
C LEU A 465 16.32 -21.90 -37.38
N THR A 466 15.04 -22.27 -37.39
CA THR A 466 14.29 -22.51 -38.63
C THR A 466 13.61 -21.24 -39.15
N LEU A 467 13.12 -20.38 -38.26
CA LEU A 467 12.41 -19.12 -38.54
C LEU A 467 11.30 -19.30 -39.58
N ALA A 468 10.38 -20.23 -39.30
CA ALA A 468 9.20 -20.47 -40.12
C ALA A 468 8.33 -19.19 -40.24
N PRO A 469 7.58 -19.02 -41.35
CA PRO A 469 6.78 -17.82 -41.59
C PRO A 469 5.80 -17.47 -40.47
N ASP A 470 5.24 -18.49 -39.81
CA ASP A 470 4.29 -18.31 -38.71
C ASP A 470 5.02 -17.91 -37.40
N GLN A 471 6.17 -18.51 -37.11
CA GLN A 471 7.03 -18.15 -35.97
C GLN A 471 7.56 -16.71 -36.08
N VAL A 472 7.84 -16.23 -37.29
CA VAL A 472 8.27 -14.85 -37.53
C VAL A 472 7.18 -13.84 -37.13
N LYS A 473 5.89 -14.18 -37.31
CA LYS A 473 4.78 -13.30 -36.92
C LYS A 473 4.54 -13.29 -35.41
N GLU A 474 4.94 -14.34 -34.71
CA GLU A 474 4.82 -14.46 -33.25
C GLU A 474 5.89 -13.67 -32.49
N LEU A 475 6.98 -13.25 -33.17
CA LEU A 475 8.03 -12.40 -32.61
C LEU A 475 7.52 -10.97 -32.32
N LYS A 476 7.06 -10.74 -31.09
CA LYS A 476 6.66 -9.41 -30.58
C LYS A 476 7.87 -8.54 -30.18
N LEU A 477 8.89 -8.49 -31.02
CA LEU A 477 10.07 -7.64 -30.81
C LEU A 477 9.88 -6.26 -31.45
N ALA A 478 10.57 -5.25 -30.92
CA ALA A 478 10.55 -3.92 -31.51
C ALA A 478 11.18 -3.92 -32.92
N PRO A 479 10.67 -3.11 -33.86
CA PRO A 479 11.17 -3.08 -35.24
C PRO A 479 12.70 -2.88 -35.39
N PRO A 480 13.37 -2.02 -34.58
CA PRO A 480 14.83 -1.88 -34.65
C PRO A 480 15.58 -3.17 -34.28
N THR A 481 15.09 -3.89 -33.26
CA THR A 481 15.66 -5.17 -32.81
C THR A 481 15.48 -6.26 -33.86
N LEU A 482 14.31 -6.31 -34.50
CA LEU A 482 14.04 -7.20 -35.64
C LEU A 482 14.99 -6.94 -36.82
N LEU A 483 15.25 -5.68 -37.14
CA LEU A 483 16.23 -5.31 -38.17
C LEU A 483 17.66 -5.69 -37.78
N GLY A 484 18.01 -5.57 -36.49
CA GLY A 484 19.30 -6.03 -35.97
C GLY A 484 19.49 -7.54 -36.18
N LEU A 485 18.49 -8.33 -35.84
CA LEU A 485 18.48 -9.77 -36.06
C LEU A 485 18.50 -10.15 -37.55
N ALA A 486 17.74 -9.43 -38.39
CA ALA A 486 17.74 -9.62 -39.84
C ALA A 486 19.14 -9.40 -40.44
N ASN A 487 19.87 -8.40 -39.97
CA ASN A 487 21.26 -8.14 -40.40
C ASN A 487 22.21 -9.24 -39.93
N GLN A 488 22.05 -9.77 -38.71
CA GLN A 488 22.85 -10.90 -38.22
C GLN A 488 22.64 -12.15 -39.08
N LEU A 489 21.38 -12.45 -39.45
CA LEU A 489 21.08 -13.56 -40.35
C LEU A 489 21.65 -13.36 -41.75
N ALA A 490 21.56 -12.15 -42.30
CA ALA A 490 22.16 -11.84 -43.60
C ALA A 490 23.70 -11.96 -43.57
N ALA A 491 24.35 -11.61 -42.45
CA ALA A 491 25.79 -11.78 -42.26
C ALA A 491 26.20 -13.26 -42.14
N ALA A 492 25.31 -14.12 -41.64
CA ALA A 492 25.50 -15.56 -41.52
C ALA A 492 25.06 -16.35 -42.78
N ASP A 493 25.02 -15.72 -43.96
CA ASP A 493 24.55 -16.29 -45.25
C ASP A 493 23.09 -16.80 -45.26
N ARG A 494 22.26 -16.36 -44.30
CA ARG A 494 20.83 -16.68 -44.18
C ARG A 494 19.92 -15.53 -44.60
N SER A 495 20.24 -14.95 -45.76
CA SER A 495 19.60 -13.73 -46.26
C SER A 495 18.10 -13.87 -46.55
N GLU A 496 17.61 -15.07 -46.85
CA GLU A 496 16.17 -15.30 -47.08
C GLU A 496 15.36 -15.13 -45.77
N GLN A 497 15.81 -15.75 -44.67
CA GLN A 497 15.16 -15.57 -43.37
C GLN A 497 15.34 -14.15 -42.83
N GLY A 498 16.52 -13.54 -43.06
CA GLY A 498 16.77 -12.13 -42.75
C GLY A 498 15.80 -11.19 -43.48
N ALA A 499 15.57 -11.42 -44.78
CA ALA A 499 14.62 -10.64 -45.56
C ALA A 499 13.19 -10.73 -45.00
N ARG A 500 12.74 -11.93 -44.59
CA ARG A 500 11.41 -12.13 -43.97
C ARG A 500 11.24 -11.32 -42.68
N LEU A 501 12.25 -11.32 -41.80
CA LEU A 501 12.24 -10.52 -40.58
C LEU A 501 12.26 -9.01 -40.88
N ALA A 502 13.01 -8.58 -41.88
CA ALA A 502 13.03 -7.18 -42.32
C ALA A 502 11.68 -6.73 -42.91
N VAL A 503 10.98 -7.61 -43.66
CA VAL A 503 9.59 -7.37 -44.09
C VAL A 503 8.67 -7.26 -42.87
N HIS A 504 8.80 -8.15 -41.89
CA HIS A 504 7.98 -8.08 -40.67
C HIS A 504 8.19 -6.76 -39.92
N ALA A 505 9.45 -6.34 -39.73
CA ALA A 505 9.77 -5.03 -39.16
C ALA A 505 9.17 -3.86 -39.97
N ALA A 506 9.23 -3.93 -41.31
CA ALA A 506 8.65 -2.91 -42.19
C ALA A 506 7.13 -2.80 -42.03
N THR A 507 6.42 -3.93 -41.92
CA THR A 507 4.96 -3.93 -41.67
C THR A 507 4.61 -3.33 -40.32
N GLN A 508 5.43 -3.54 -39.28
CA GLN A 508 5.23 -2.91 -37.96
C GLN A 508 5.46 -1.39 -38.02
N PHE A 509 6.51 -0.91 -38.72
CA PHE A 509 6.72 0.53 -38.93
C PHE A 509 5.57 1.18 -39.70
N ASP A 510 5.05 0.52 -40.74
CA ASP A 510 3.89 1.01 -41.50
C ASP A 510 2.63 1.08 -40.61
N ALA A 511 2.42 0.10 -39.72
CA ALA A 511 1.33 0.13 -38.75
C ALA A 511 1.48 1.26 -37.71
N MET A 512 2.71 1.64 -37.36
CA MET A 512 3.02 2.79 -36.49
C MET A 512 2.91 4.15 -37.23
N GLY A 513 2.74 4.14 -38.56
CA GLY A 513 2.71 5.35 -39.38
C GLY A 513 4.08 5.93 -39.74
N ASP A 514 5.17 5.23 -39.39
CA ASP A 514 6.55 5.63 -39.70
C ASP A 514 6.94 5.17 -41.11
N GLN A 515 6.49 5.92 -42.10
CA GLN A 515 6.64 5.58 -43.51
C GLN A 515 8.11 5.61 -43.97
N GLU A 516 8.95 6.43 -43.34
CA GLU A 516 10.38 6.54 -43.68
C GLU A 516 11.11 5.26 -43.28
N ASN A 517 10.97 4.82 -42.03
CA ASN A 517 11.60 3.60 -41.55
C ASN A 517 10.99 2.34 -42.18
N ALA A 518 9.68 2.34 -42.48
CA ALA A 518 9.05 1.26 -43.25
C ALA A 518 9.67 1.11 -44.65
N MET A 519 9.84 2.22 -45.37
CA MET A 519 10.47 2.21 -46.70
C MET A 519 11.92 1.71 -46.64
N LEU A 520 12.71 2.18 -45.66
CA LEU A 520 14.08 1.72 -45.46
C LEU A 520 14.15 0.22 -45.12
N ALA A 521 13.23 -0.27 -44.29
CA ALA A 521 13.15 -1.67 -43.91
C ALA A 521 12.77 -2.57 -45.10
N TYR A 522 11.79 -2.18 -45.94
CA TYR A 522 11.47 -2.89 -47.19
C TYR A 522 12.66 -2.89 -48.17
N GLY A 523 13.38 -1.77 -48.27
CA GLY A 523 14.59 -1.68 -49.09
C GLY A 523 15.72 -2.62 -48.61
N ARG A 524 15.90 -2.73 -47.29
CA ARG A 524 16.84 -3.70 -46.70
C ARG A 524 16.41 -5.13 -46.97
N ALA A 525 15.12 -5.46 -46.79
CA ALA A 525 14.59 -6.77 -47.09
C ALA A 525 14.82 -7.18 -48.55
N TYR A 526 14.53 -6.28 -49.49
CA TYR A 526 14.76 -6.51 -50.93
C TYR A 526 16.25 -6.64 -51.29
N SER A 527 17.13 -5.95 -50.55
CA SER A 527 18.57 -6.06 -50.74
C SER A 527 19.11 -7.41 -50.26
N MET A 528 18.52 -7.98 -49.20
CA MET A 528 18.85 -9.30 -48.67
C MET A 528 18.31 -10.42 -49.57
N ASP A 529 17.06 -10.32 -50.04
CA ASP A 529 16.47 -11.25 -50.99
C ASP A 529 15.64 -10.51 -52.07
N ARG A 530 16.19 -10.45 -53.27
CA ARG A 530 15.53 -9.82 -54.43
C ARG A 530 14.34 -10.59 -54.98
N ARG A 531 14.18 -11.86 -54.59
CA ARG A 531 13.06 -12.72 -55.02
C ARG A 531 11.87 -12.64 -54.07
N ASN A 532 12.01 -11.91 -52.96
CA ASN A 532 10.94 -11.73 -51.99
C ASN A 532 9.89 -10.73 -52.53
N GLU A 533 8.75 -11.27 -52.96
CA GLU A 533 7.63 -10.50 -53.50
C GLU A 533 7.03 -9.53 -52.47
N ASP A 534 7.00 -9.88 -51.18
CA ASP A 534 6.47 -9.00 -50.13
C ASP A 534 7.35 -7.76 -49.94
N ALA A 535 8.67 -7.94 -50.01
CA ALA A 535 9.63 -6.84 -49.98
C ALA A 535 9.48 -5.92 -51.21
N LEU A 536 9.34 -6.52 -52.39
CA LEU A 536 9.12 -5.77 -53.64
C LEU A 536 7.80 -5.00 -53.60
N HIS A 537 6.70 -5.62 -53.16
CA HIS A 537 5.40 -4.99 -53.05
C HIS A 537 5.41 -3.83 -52.04
N GLY A 538 6.04 -4.02 -50.87
CA GLY A 538 6.22 -2.96 -49.87
C GLY A 538 7.05 -1.77 -50.39
N MET A 539 8.10 -2.03 -51.17
CA MET A 539 8.88 -0.98 -51.84
C MET A 539 8.07 -0.21 -52.88
N VAL A 540 7.36 -0.91 -53.76
CA VAL A 540 6.52 -0.28 -54.81
C VAL A 540 5.39 0.54 -54.17
N GLY A 541 4.76 0.01 -53.13
CA GLY A 541 3.76 0.73 -52.34
C GLY A 541 4.31 2.01 -51.71
N SER A 542 5.54 1.96 -51.17
CA SER A 542 6.23 3.12 -50.60
C SER A 542 6.58 4.16 -51.67
N CYS A 543 7.10 3.74 -52.83
CA CYS A 543 7.34 4.63 -53.98
C CYS A 543 6.06 5.32 -54.46
N SER A 544 4.95 4.58 -54.54
CA SER A 544 3.63 5.13 -54.92
C SER A 544 3.16 6.22 -53.94
N ARG A 545 3.33 5.99 -52.63
CA ARG A 545 3.02 6.97 -51.58
C ARG A 545 3.86 8.24 -51.72
N VAL A 546 5.18 8.09 -51.90
CA VAL A 546 6.10 9.24 -52.10
C VAL A 546 5.72 10.03 -53.35
N MET A 547 5.39 9.35 -54.46
CA MET A 547 4.93 10.03 -55.68
C MET A 547 3.65 10.84 -55.44
N LYS A 548 2.70 10.31 -54.66
CA LYS A 548 1.47 11.03 -54.29
C LYS A 548 1.77 12.25 -53.40
N MET A 549 2.65 12.11 -52.41
CA MET A 549 3.04 13.26 -51.57
C MET A 549 3.74 14.35 -52.38
N CYS A 550 4.62 13.98 -53.30
CA CYS A 550 5.29 14.93 -54.19
C CYS A 550 4.29 15.69 -55.07
N SER A 551 3.25 15.03 -55.59
CA SER A 551 2.22 15.72 -56.38
C SER A 551 1.35 16.65 -55.54
N GLU A 552 0.99 16.26 -54.32
CA GLU A 552 0.25 17.12 -53.38
C GLU A 552 1.06 18.36 -52.97
N LEU A 553 2.36 18.17 -52.67
CA LEU A 553 3.28 19.26 -52.37
C LEU A 553 3.45 20.22 -53.56
N GLN A 554 3.51 19.68 -54.79
CA GLN A 554 3.56 20.49 -55.99
C GLN A 554 2.33 21.39 -56.11
N VAL A 555 1.12 20.85 -55.92
CA VAL A 555 -0.13 21.64 -55.91
C VAL A 555 -0.12 22.69 -54.80
N CYS A 556 0.40 22.37 -53.61
CA CYS A 556 0.52 23.32 -52.51
C CYS A 556 1.47 24.48 -52.86
N ILE A 557 2.62 24.17 -53.47
CA ILE A 557 3.60 25.17 -53.91
C ILE A 557 2.96 26.10 -54.95
N GLU A 558 2.25 25.55 -55.94
CA GLU A 558 1.54 26.34 -56.96
C GLU A 558 0.51 27.29 -56.33
N ASN A 559 -0.30 26.80 -55.38
CA ASN A 559 -1.27 27.62 -54.63
C ASN A 559 -0.60 28.74 -53.80
N LEU A 560 0.53 28.44 -53.15
CA LEU A 560 1.29 29.42 -52.38
C LEU A 560 1.90 30.49 -53.29
N GLN A 561 2.43 30.08 -54.45
CA GLN A 561 2.93 31.02 -55.45
C GLN A 561 1.85 31.98 -55.93
N GLU A 562 0.62 31.49 -56.19
CA GLU A 562 -0.51 32.33 -56.56
C GLU A 562 -0.86 33.35 -55.45
N LYS A 563 -0.95 32.90 -54.19
CA LYS A 563 -1.21 33.78 -53.04
C LYS A 563 -0.15 34.88 -52.89
N VAL A 564 1.13 34.54 -53.07
CA VAL A 564 2.23 35.51 -53.03
C VAL A 564 2.07 36.55 -54.12
N GLN A 565 1.72 36.16 -55.35
CA GLN A 565 1.47 37.10 -56.44
C GLN A 565 0.31 38.06 -56.13
N ILE A 566 -0.78 37.56 -55.54
CA ILE A 566 -1.91 38.40 -55.14
C ILE A 566 -1.49 39.46 -54.11
N LEU A 567 -0.74 39.05 -53.08
CA LEU A 567 -0.26 39.95 -52.03
C LEU A 567 0.72 41.01 -52.58
N GLN A 568 1.59 40.64 -53.51
CA GLN A 568 2.49 41.58 -54.19
C GLN A 568 1.72 42.68 -54.95
N ARG A 569 0.63 42.31 -55.65
CA ARG A 569 -0.24 43.28 -56.34
C ARG A 569 -0.95 44.22 -55.36
N GLN A 570 -1.38 43.73 -54.20
CA GLN A 570 -2.02 44.56 -53.17
C GLN A 570 -1.05 45.59 -52.58
N ARG A 571 0.22 45.23 -52.34
CA ARG A 571 1.26 46.15 -51.84
C ARG A 571 1.46 47.36 -52.75
N LEU A 572 1.46 47.16 -54.06
CA LEU A 572 1.66 48.23 -55.06
C LEU A 572 0.53 49.29 -55.03
N ARG A 573 -0.68 48.95 -54.56
CA ARG A 573 -1.82 49.87 -54.50
C ARG A 573 -1.77 50.85 -53.32
N LEU A 574 -0.92 50.63 -52.32
CA LEU A 574 -0.92 51.35 -51.04
C LEU A 574 0.22 52.41 -50.91
N ALA A 575 0.81 52.89 -52.00
CA ALA A 575 1.99 53.78 -51.96
C ALA A 575 1.76 55.15 -51.23
N LEU A 576 2.67 55.50 -50.31
CA LEU A 576 2.74 56.70 -49.44
C LEU A 576 3.26 57.97 -50.17
N PRO A 577 3.08 59.21 -49.63
CA PRO A 577 3.42 60.47 -50.32
C PRO A 577 4.92 60.64 -50.65
N SER A 578 5.23 61.33 -51.75
CA SER A 578 6.55 61.28 -52.40
C SER A 578 7.63 62.23 -51.84
N LYS A 579 7.30 63.37 -51.21
CA LYS A 579 8.29 64.30 -50.60
C LYS A 579 7.75 65.03 -49.38
N VAL A 580 8.60 65.19 -48.36
CA VAL A 580 8.33 65.93 -47.11
C VAL A 580 9.48 66.89 -46.84
N TRP A 581 9.19 68.15 -46.57
CA TRP A 581 10.18 69.14 -46.12
C TRP A 581 9.82 69.69 -44.75
N ASP A 582 10.76 69.53 -43.81
CA ASP A 582 10.69 70.09 -42.47
C ASP A 582 11.70 71.22 -42.36
N ILE A 583 11.24 72.41 -41.94
CA ILE A 583 12.16 73.52 -41.70
C ILE A 583 12.94 73.23 -40.41
N PRO A 584 14.29 73.19 -40.46
CA PRO A 584 15.09 72.91 -39.28
C PRO A 584 14.83 73.90 -38.15
N PRO A 585 14.90 73.47 -36.87
CA PRO A 585 14.69 74.35 -35.72
C PRO A 585 15.66 75.54 -35.68
N GLU A 586 16.85 75.39 -36.25
CA GLU A 586 17.87 76.44 -36.32
C GLU A 586 17.44 77.59 -37.25
N ASP A 587 16.89 77.26 -38.42
CA ASP A 587 16.35 78.26 -39.34
C ASP A 587 15.09 78.90 -38.80
N LEU A 588 14.27 78.16 -38.04
CA LEU A 588 13.11 78.72 -37.34
C LEU A 588 13.50 79.73 -36.25
N ARG A 589 14.66 79.57 -35.59
CA ARG A 589 15.18 80.58 -34.65
C ARG A 589 15.64 81.86 -35.34
N ARG A 590 16.18 81.74 -36.57
CA ARG A 590 16.60 82.91 -37.36
C ARG A 590 15.42 83.79 -37.76
N CYS A 591 14.23 83.19 -37.93
CA CYS A 591 12.98 83.90 -38.24
C CYS A 591 12.64 85.04 -37.26
N ASP A 592 13.07 84.97 -36.00
CA ASP A 592 12.81 86.04 -35.00
C ASP A 592 13.54 87.35 -35.33
N THR A 593 14.67 87.26 -36.03
CA THR A 593 15.53 88.41 -36.41
C THR A 593 15.31 88.92 -37.83
N MET A 594 14.47 88.23 -38.61
CA MET A 594 14.26 88.50 -40.04
C MET A 594 13.26 89.63 -40.29
N VAL A 595 13.48 90.39 -41.37
CA VAL A 595 12.57 91.42 -41.86
C VAL A 595 11.74 90.92 -43.04
N SER A 596 10.70 91.68 -43.42
CA SER A 596 9.85 91.32 -44.55
C SER A 596 10.66 91.24 -45.84
N GLY A 597 10.55 90.12 -46.56
CA GLY A 597 11.37 89.79 -47.73
C GLY A 597 12.46 88.74 -47.47
N ASP A 598 12.92 88.56 -46.24
CA ASP A 598 13.86 87.49 -45.89
C ASP A 598 13.17 86.11 -45.93
N TYR A 599 13.89 85.07 -46.35
CA TYR A 599 13.34 83.72 -46.48
C TYR A 599 14.29 82.59 -46.07
N VAL A 600 13.70 81.43 -45.78
CA VAL A 600 14.37 80.13 -45.64
C VAL A 600 14.02 79.27 -46.85
N GLU A 601 15.01 78.67 -47.50
CA GLU A 601 14.83 77.88 -48.72
C GLU A 601 15.11 76.40 -48.47
N SER A 602 14.29 75.53 -49.07
CA SER A 602 14.50 74.09 -49.06
C SER A 602 15.66 73.72 -49.97
N PRO A 603 16.34 72.59 -49.73
CA PRO A 603 17.15 71.96 -50.77
C PRO A 603 16.32 71.80 -52.04
N MET A 604 16.95 72.00 -53.19
CA MET A 604 16.32 71.73 -54.47
C MET A 604 15.96 70.25 -54.54
N PHE A 605 14.71 69.94 -54.87
CA PHE A 605 14.25 68.58 -55.03
C PHE A 605 13.67 68.40 -56.42
N HIS A 606 13.96 67.23 -56.99
CA HIS A 606 13.34 66.83 -58.25
C HIS A 606 11.94 66.31 -58.00
N ILE A 607 11.03 66.81 -58.83
CA ILE A 607 9.64 66.39 -58.93
C ILE A 607 9.54 65.51 -60.17
N GLY A 608 9.52 64.20 -59.97
CA GLY A 608 9.66 63.24 -61.07
C GLY A 608 11.07 63.28 -61.68
N ASP A 609 11.19 62.88 -62.95
CA ASP A 609 12.50 62.65 -63.60
C ASP A 609 13.12 63.91 -64.24
N SER A 610 12.39 65.03 -64.34
CA SER A 610 12.85 66.19 -65.15
C SER A 610 12.52 67.58 -64.63
N LEU A 611 11.76 67.73 -63.53
CA LEU A 611 11.38 69.05 -63.02
C LEU A 611 12.08 69.32 -61.68
N SER A 612 12.76 70.46 -61.55
CA SER A 612 13.36 70.87 -60.28
C SER A 612 12.48 71.92 -59.61
N ALA A 613 12.37 71.82 -58.28
CA ALA A 613 11.62 72.78 -57.50
C ALA A 613 12.30 73.07 -56.16
N THR A 614 12.10 74.30 -55.68
CA THR A 614 12.48 74.73 -54.33
C THR A 614 11.29 75.35 -53.62
N LEU A 615 11.22 75.13 -52.31
CA LEU A 615 10.24 75.78 -51.45
C LEU A 615 10.93 76.92 -50.69
N ARG A 616 10.29 78.09 -50.63
CA ARG A 616 10.75 79.23 -49.83
C ARG A 616 9.70 79.60 -48.80
N TYR A 617 10.13 79.77 -47.56
CA TYR A 617 9.31 80.23 -46.45
C TYR A 617 9.70 81.63 -46.04
N TYR A 618 8.75 82.57 -46.09
CA TYR A 618 8.87 83.96 -45.70
C TYR A 618 8.10 84.18 -44.39
N PRO A 619 8.75 84.19 -43.21
CA PRO A 619 8.06 84.26 -41.93
C PRO A 619 7.33 85.60 -41.68
N ARG A 620 7.81 86.69 -42.28
CA ARG A 620 7.27 88.07 -42.13
C ARG A 620 6.65 88.61 -43.42
N GLY A 621 6.19 87.71 -44.29
CA GLY A 621 5.61 88.03 -45.60
C GLY A 621 6.68 88.28 -46.66
N SER A 622 6.29 88.14 -47.92
CA SER A 622 7.23 88.21 -49.06
C SER A 622 7.42 89.61 -49.67
N GLN A 623 6.65 90.61 -49.20
CA GLN A 623 6.77 92.02 -49.61
C GLN A 623 6.61 92.99 -48.44
N ALA A 624 7.36 94.11 -48.49
CA ALA A 624 7.34 95.15 -47.47
C ALA A 624 5.93 95.74 -47.28
N GLY A 625 5.32 95.51 -46.11
CA GLY A 625 3.96 95.97 -45.76
C GLY A 625 3.00 94.85 -45.32
N GLN A 626 3.30 93.58 -45.62
CA GLN A 626 2.50 92.41 -45.21
C GLN A 626 2.78 91.96 -43.77
N ARG A 627 2.75 92.87 -42.80
CA ARG A 627 3.28 92.67 -41.43
C ARG A 627 2.58 91.60 -40.55
N ALA A 628 1.60 90.85 -41.06
CA ALA A 628 0.82 89.90 -40.28
C ALA A 628 0.71 88.46 -40.85
N LEU A 629 1.21 88.18 -42.05
CA LEU A 629 1.08 86.86 -42.70
C LEU A 629 2.45 86.29 -43.07
N ALA A 630 2.64 84.99 -42.86
CA ALA A 630 3.79 84.23 -43.36
C ALA A 630 3.45 83.62 -44.73
N THR A 631 4.40 83.61 -45.67
CA THR A 631 4.16 83.15 -47.03
C THR A 631 5.03 81.93 -47.33
N ILE A 632 4.46 80.87 -47.92
CA ILE A 632 5.25 79.80 -48.55
C ILE A 632 5.13 79.93 -50.06
N ALA A 633 6.25 79.92 -50.75
CA ALA A 633 6.33 79.92 -52.20
C ALA A 633 6.94 78.62 -52.70
N LEU A 634 6.31 78.01 -53.70
CA LEU A 634 6.94 76.98 -54.50
C LEU A 634 7.44 77.62 -55.79
N LEU A 635 8.73 77.43 -56.05
CA LEU A 635 9.40 77.81 -57.28
C LEU A 635 9.63 76.54 -58.09
N CYS A 636 9.29 76.58 -59.37
CA CYS A 636 9.40 75.46 -60.28
C CYS A 636 9.91 75.96 -61.63
N ASP A 637 10.81 75.20 -62.24
CA ASP A 637 11.40 75.57 -63.53
C ASP A 637 10.38 75.47 -64.69
N ASP A 638 9.28 74.74 -64.51
CA ASP A 638 8.21 74.58 -65.50
C ASP A 638 6.83 74.51 -64.81
N SER A 639 5.76 74.73 -65.57
CA SER A 639 4.39 74.73 -65.07
C SER A 639 3.94 73.35 -64.57
N CYS A 640 3.37 73.30 -63.37
CA CYS A 640 2.94 72.04 -62.75
C CYS A 640 1.68 72.17 -61.90
N ALA A 641 0.96 71.06 -61.74
CA ALA A 641 -0.16 70.95 -60.80
C ALA A 641 0.31 70.20 -59.54
N VAL A 642 0.23 70.87 -58.39
CA VAL A 642 0.72 70.34 -57.11
C VAL A 642 -0.44 70.07 -56.17
N SER A 643 -0.40 68.90 -55.53
CA SER A 643 -1.29 68.55 -54.42
C SER A 643 -0.51 68.17 -53.17
N GLY A 644 -0.86 68.78 -52.05
CA GLY A 644 -0.11 68.67 -50.81
C GLY A 644 -0.81 69.32 -49.64
N LYS A 645 -0.10 69.41 -48.52
CA LYS A 645 -0.55 70.11 -47.31
C LYS A 645 0.65 70.79 -46.66
N ILE A 646 0.48 72.02 -46.24
CA ILE A 646 1.42 72.75 -45.39
C ILE A 646 0.86 72.73 -43.98
N ARG A 647 1.71 72.47 -42.99
CA ARG A 647 1.40 72.62 -41.58
C ARG A 647 2.33 73.65 -40.95
N ILE A 648 1.75 74.68 -40.32
CA ILE A 648 2.46 75.69 -39.52
C ILE A 648 1.83 75.68 -38.12
N GLY A 649 2.57 75.19 -37.13
CA GLY A 649 2.06 74.94 -35.79
C GLY A 649 0.83 74.01 -35.81
N SER A 650 -0.30 74.52 -35.33
CA SER A 650 -1.61 73.83 -35.33
C SER A 650 -2.41 74.00 -36.63
N GLN A 651 -2.03 74.94 -37.50
CA GLN A 651 -2.76 75.21 -38.73
C GLN A 651 -2.29 74.33 -39.87
N THR A 652 -3.23 73.83 -40.68
CA THR A 652 -2.94 73.06 -41.89
C THR A 652 -3.64 73.69 -43.08
N VAL A 653 -2.88 74.04 -44.12
CA VAL A 653 -3.37 74.58 -45.38
C VAL A 653 -3.20 73.52 -46.46
N VAL A 654 -4.26 73.25 -47.23
CA VAL A 654 -4.19 72.32 -48.35
C VAL A 654 -3.61 73.03 -49.56
N LEU A 655 -2.51 72.49 -50.10
CA LEU A 655 -1.95 72.92 -51.37
C LEU A 655 -2.69 72.20 -52.48
N ARG A 656 -3.55 72.90 -53.20
CA ARG A 656 -4.05 72.47 -54.51
C ARG A 656 -4.05 73.67 -55.42
N ALA A 657 -3.02 73.79 -56.25
CA ALA A 657 -2.95 74.85 -57.24
C ALA A 657 -2.18 74.42 -58.47
N ARG A 658 -2.44 75.16 -59.55
CA ARG A 658 -1.54 75.22 -60.70
C ARG A 658 -0.46 76.25 -60.41
N VAL A 659 0.77 75.84 -60.57
CA VAL A 659 1.97 76.63 -60.33
C VAL A 659 2.53 76.99 -61.71
N PRO A 660 2.50 78.28 -62.11
CA PRO A 660 3.14 78.72 -63.34
C PRO A 660 4.67 78.55 -63.23
N SER A 661 5.38 78.61 -64.36
CA SER A 661 6.82 78.33 -64.53
C SER A 661 7.77 79.34 -63.84
N ASP A 662 7.30 80.02 -62.80
CA ASP A 662 8.06 81.02 -62.05
C ASP A 662 7.83 80.78 -60.55
N ARG A 663 6.64 81.14 -60.05
CA ARG A 663 6.34 81.04 -58.63
C ARG A 663 4.84 80.94 -58.35
N LYS A 664 4.48 80.15 -57.34
CA LYS A 664 3.18 80.26 -56.66
C LYS A 664 3.37 80.42 -55.16
N SER A 665 2.74 81.43 -54.58
CA SER A 665 2.74 81.68 -53.14
C SER A 665 1.39 81.42 -52.48
N TRP A 666 1.43 81.01 -51.22
CA TRP A 666 0.31 80.87 -50.32
C TRP A 666 0.59 81.64 -49.03
N ASP A 667 -0.27 82.60 -48.71
CA ASP A 667 -0.18 83.39 -47.49
C ASP A 667 -0.95 82.70 -46.36
N ILE A 668 -0.36 82.67 -45.17
CA ILE A 668 -0.81 81.91 -44.02
C ILE A 668 -0.70 82.80 -42.77
N PRO A 669 -1.71 82.84 -41.87
CA PRO A 669 -1.64 83.61 -40.63
C PRO A 669 -0.44 83.20 -39.74
N ALA A 670 0.43 84.16 -39.43
CA ALA A 670 1.70 83.92 -38.72
C ALA A 670 1.54 83.86 -37.19
N ALA A 671 0.70 82.94 -36.67
CA ALA A 671 0.44 82.86 -35.23
C ALA A 671 1.47 82.01 -34.46
N ASP A 672 2.02 80.95 -35.05
CA ASP A 672 2.94 80.03 -34.36
C ASP A 672 3.90 79.33 -35.34
N TYR A 673 5.10 79.90 -35.53
CA TYR A 673 6.12 79.42 -36.48
C TYR A 673 7.08 78.39 -35.87
N ARG A 674 6.76 77.81 -34.69
CA ARG A 674 7.63 76.82 -34.01
C ARG A 674 7.80 75.50 -34.75
N GLN A 675 6.91 75.17 -35.69
CA GLN A 675 7.03 74.00 -36.53
C GLN A 675 6.41 74.27 -37.90
N VAL A 676 7.20 74.12 -38.97
CA VAL A 676 6.74 74.25 -40.36
C VAL A 676 7.10 72.98 -41.12
N ARG A 677 6.07 72.31 -41.64
CA ARG A 677 6.19 71.05 -42.40
C ARG A 677 5.38 71.14 -43.69
N VAL A 678 6.00 70.83 -44.82
CA VAL A 678 5.36 70.81 -46.14
C VAL A 678 5.34 69.38 -46.67
N TRP A 679 4.15 68.87 -46.96
CA TRP A 679 3.93 67.56 -47.58
C TRP A 679 3.47 67.72 -49.02
N ILE A 680 4.20 67.11 -49.95
CA ILE A 680 3.79 67.01 -51.34
C ILE A 680 3.34 65.57 -51.60
N LYS A 681 2.05 65.39 -51.87
CA LYS A 681 1.44 64.06 -52.06
C LYS A 681 1.54 63.59 -53.51
N SER A 682 1.33 64.51 -54.45
CA SER A 682 1.40 64.22 -55.88
C SER A 682 1.62 65.52 -56.65
N VAL A 683 2.47 65.46 -57.68
CA VAL A 683 2.71 66.54 -58.63
C VAL A 683 2.64 65.98 -60.04
N ARG A 684 2.09 66.75 -60.98
CA ARG A 684 2.05 66.41 -62.40
C ARG A 684 2.53 67.61 -63.22
N ARG A 685 3.40 67.38 -64.20
CA ARG A 685 3.80 68.40 -65.18
C ARG A 685 2.56 68.82 -65.98
N GLN A 686 2.42 70.11 -66.23
CA GLN A 686 1.30 70.61 -67.02
C GLN A 686 1.73 70.64 -68.48
N ASP A 687 1.35 69.61 -69.24
CA ASP A 687 1.56 69.61 -70.69
C ASP A 687 0.70 70.74 -71.31
N SER A 688 1.35 71.69 -71.97
CA SER A 688 0.72 72.86 -72.61
C SER A 688 -0.09 72.50 -73.88
N SER A 689 -0.56 71.25 -73.99
CA SER A 689 -1.25 70.71 -75.17
C SER A 689 -2.61 70.07 -74.89
N LEU A 690 -3.13 70.09 -73.66
CA LEU A 690 -4.40 69.42 -73.35
C LEU A 690 -5.38 70.28 -72.54
N THR A 691 -5.92 71.31 -73.19
CA THR A 691 -7.32 71.70 -72.99
C THR A 691 -8.19 70.79 -73.84
N HIS A 692 -8.61 69.64 -73.31
CA HIS A 692 -9.94 69.07 -73.59
C HIS A 692 -10.26 67.91 -72.65
N ASN A 693 -11.36 68.09 -71.91
CA ASN A 693 -12.35 67.12 -71.44
C ASN A 693 -11.92 65.66 -71.28
N PHE A 694 -12.00 65.15 -70.05
CA PHE A 694 -12.59 63.83 -69.81
C PHE A 694 -13.51 63.85 -68.59
N VAL A 695 -14.79 63.64 -68.89
CA VAL A 695 -15.87 63.14 -68.03
C VAL A 695 -15.82 61.60 -68.13
N MET A 696 -16.05 60.95 -66.99
CA MET A 696 -15.97 59.50 -66.67
C MET A 696 -14.57 58.88 -66.61
#